data_AF-A0A815CXZ2-F1
#
_entry.id   AF-A0A815CXZ2-F1
#
_cell.length_a   1.000
_cell.length_b   1.000
_cell.length_c   1.000
_cell.angle_alpha   90.00
_cell.angle_beta   90.00
_cell.angle_gamma   90.00
#
_symmetry.space_group_name_H-M   'P 1'
#
loop_
_entity.id
_entity.type
_entity.pdbx_description
1 polymer ?
#
loop_
_entity_poly.entity_id
_entity_poly.type
_entity_poly.pdbx_seq_one_letter_code
_entity_poly.pdbx_strand_id
1 'polypeptide(L)'
;YEQIKEKVLELETVNQKLVLEKQTIQDEHRQELKRLNESNENDYKTRFHDLEKKFNEELQTKQNDKSEYETKLNEKDQEMKNLLEQVRREKQEEIDHLKSQITDLQTNEQSQKSTLSEKETLYEQTSKEIQQLQSQLTALQQAKDANEKQINELLSELKRHQENIVPDLQKECQTLKSELESRDRTANLAVNERESHYEQQIKEYQTNLTQATNETEKVRNELKQIQEESAAKEKQMNELIDSLKQDHETLQKQEHQSTAKLADRESQFDAQIKEYQSKLNQSTDQIQTMQSELTKLQEEKLSNEKKYTDTINALKQDHERQYASLKTELTELQDRDRTQNMALNERETHYEAQIKEYQTKRDQAVRESQDLRNELTKLQEDKTSIEQKFNDEIKALKQDSEKQIQSFKTQISELESQNNVKTNEFHEKEQQMKNLQSQLEQISKDNAELHQQIEHKQHEYETKLNQLQKEFDNKVQTQNQQANSSMESIIKEYEQSRNTNETLKKDLQELQSKYHDLQTEYQTHLTSNEQLKNTSDNIVNEKQALIDQLTKQLNEMQQVQAELIEKQMKQHAEFERKRTEESHNFEKILKEKAEEYENQIVLMKSQFRVETENSNLDHEQEKLRLKTQLQQAIQANSGNAASPTTNSHAKQLEYELTEARYQIEKLQKQIEANSTKDDRSTLESQINFLNDVIVDLRNTNENLNKELEFQRNPYVGDEEYAQSTTTHMRSSAPRLYCDMCEVFDQHDTDDCPKQSSLVDEQSHGDRERVLPPPRVYCEKCEEFDHDCNEGDETY
;
A
#
# COMPACT_ATOMS: atom_id res chain seq x y z
N TYR A 1 107.32 132.30 103.67
CA TYR A 1 106.32 132.40 102.59
C TYR A 1 106.86 131.83 101.28
N GLU A 2 108.03 132.25 100.81
CA GLU A 2 108.65 131.66 99.59
C GLU A 2 108.88 130.13 99.65
N GLN A 3 109.35 129.60 100.77
CA GLN A 3 109.51 128.13 100.95
C GLN A 3 108.21 127.32 100.83
N ILE A 4 107.04 127.93 101.09
CA ILE A 4 105.74 127.24 100.95
C ILE A 4 105.33 127.22 99.48
N LYS A 5 105.62 128.29 98.75
CA LYS A 5 105.29 128.43 97.32
C LYS A 5 106.09 127.45 96.47
N GLU A 6 107.36 127.26 96.79
CA GLU A 6 108.23 126.28 96.13
C GLU A 6 107.76 124.84 96.36
N LYS A 7 107.30 124.52 97.57
CA LYS A 7 106.78 123.20 97.93
C LYS A 7 105.42 122.88 97.31
N VAL A 8 104.57 123.89 97.12
CA VAL A 8 103.30 123.74 96.37
C VAL A 8 103.58 123.49 94.89
N LEU A 9 104.56 124.18 94.29
CA LEU A 9 104.93 123.97 92.90
C LEU A 9 105.52 122.56 92.67
N GLU A 10 106.36 122.06 93.61
CA GLU A 10 106.82 120.67 93.58
C GLU A 10 105.67 119.67 93.68
N LEU A 11 104.71 119.90 94.59
CA LEU A 11 103.54 119.02 94.75
C LEU A 11 102.62 119.05 93.53
N GLU A 12 102.41 120.20 92.89
CA GLU A 12 101.66 120.30 91.63
C GLU A 12 102.38 119.57 90.49
N THR A 13 103.71 119.66 90.43
CA THR A 13 104.52 118.94 89.43
C THR A 13 104.46 117.42 89.64
N VAL A 14 104.52 116.97 90.91
CA VAL A 14 104.36 115.55 91.27
C VAL A 14 102.95 115.07 90.96
N ASN A 15 101.92 115.86 91.26
CA ASN A 15 100.54 115.49 90.98
C ASN A 15 100.27 115.42 89.46
N GLN A 16 100.82 116.35 88.67
CA GLN A 16 100.77 116.26 87.20
C GLN A 16 101.47 115.01 86.67
N LYS A 17 102.63 114.62 87.23
CA LYS A 17 103.28 113.35 86.89
C LYS A 17 102.43 112.13 87.23
N LEU A 18 101.84 112.09 88.42
CA LEU A 18 100.98 110.98 88.84
C LEU A 18 99.70 110.88 88.01
N VAL A 19 99.12 112.00 87.57
CA VAL A 19 97.96 112.00 86.67
C VAL A 19 98.36 111.45 85.29
N LEU A 20 99.49 111.90 84.74
CA LEU A 20 100.03 111.38 83.48
C LEU A 20 100.34 109.88 83.59
N GLU A 21 100.97 109.43 84.67
CA GLU A 21 101.30 108.02 84.90
C GLU A 21 100.04 107.16 85.06
N LYS A 22 99.03 107.64 85.79
CA LYS A 22 97.71 106.98 85.88
C LYS A 22 97.04 106.88 84.50
N GLN A 23 97.15 107.92 83.68
CA GLN A 23 96.54 107.97 82.36
C GLN A 23 97.26 107.02 81.39
N THR A 24 98.59 106.94 81.45
CA THR A 24 99.41 105.96 80.72
C THR A 24 99.05 104.53 81.12
N ILE A 25 98.96 104.22 82.42
CA ILE A 25 98.57 102.88 82.89
C ILE A 25 97.14 102.53 82.45
N GLN A 26 96.20 103.48 82.48
CA GLN A 26 94.84 103.27 81.98
C GLN A 26 94.80 103.01 80.47
N ASP A 27 95.62 103.70 79.69
CA ASP A 27 95.71 103.50 78.25
C ASP A 27 96.40 102.17 77.91
N GLU A 28 97.42 101.76 78.66
CA GLU A 28 98.07 100.45 78.55
C GLU A 28 97.09 99.32 78.86
N HIS A 29 96.37 99.39 79.99
CA HIS A 29 95.33 98.41 80.33
C HIS A 29 94.22 98.37 79.27
N ARG A 30 93.83 99.52 78.70
CA ARG A 30 92.81 99.58 77.65
C ARG A 30 93.32 98.95 76.34
N GLN A 31 94.58 99.16 75.98
CA GLN A 31 95.20 98.51 74.82
C GLN A 31 95.36 97.01 75.03
N GLU A 32 95.72 96.56 76.22
CA GLU A 32 95.87 95.14 76.55
C GLU A 32 94.52 94.42 76.53
N LEU A 33 93.47 95.01 77.11
CA LEU A 33 92.09 94.51 77.00
C LEU A 33 91.65 94.42 75.53
N LYS A 34 91.98 95.42 74.71
CA LYS A 34 91.64 95.41 73.28
C LYS A 34 92.36 94.27 72.54
N ARG A 35 93.65 94.08 72.78
CA ARG A 35 94.43 92.97 72.20
C ARG A 35 93.89 91.61 72.64
N LEU A 36 93.54 91.45 73.91
CA LEU A 36 92.98 90.20 74.42
C LEU A 36 91.62 89.90 73.80
N ASN A 37 90.78 90.93 73.62
CA ASN A 37 89.47 90.77 73.00
C ASN A 37 89.59 90.46 71.50
N GLU A 38 90.49 91.12 70.77
CA GLU A 38 90.80 90.81 69.37
C GLU A 38 91.38 89.40 69.21
N SER A 39 92.25 88.97 70.13
CA SER A 39 92.81 87.61 70.16
C SER A 39 91.71 86.57 70.39
N ASN A 40 90.83 86.79 71.37
CA ASN A 40 89.72 85.89 71.64
C ASN A 40 88.72 85.84 70.48
N GLU A 41 88.39 86.98 69.87
CA GLU A 41 87.49 87.04 68.72
C GLU A 41 88.07 86.28 67.51
N ASN A 42 89.38 86.39 67.28
CA ASN A 42 90.06 85.63 66.23
C ASN A 42 90.12 84.12 66.53
N ASP A 43 90.32 83.72 67.79
CA ASP A 43 90.29 82.30 68.20
C ASP A 43 88.88 81.70 68.03
N TYR A 44 87.83 82.44 68.40
CA TYR A 44 86.44 82.03 68.15
C TYR A 44 86.12 81.93 66.66
N LYS A 45 86.54 82.90 65.83
CA LYS A 45 86.36 82.84 64.38
C LYS A 45 87.07 81.65 63.75
N THR A 46 88.29 81.36 64.20
CA THR A 46 89.08 80.22 63.70
C THR A 46 88.40 78.90 64.07
N ARG A 47 88.01 78.73 65.34
CA ARG A 47 87.27 77.54 65.78
C ARG A 47 85.93 77.35 65.07
N PHE A 48 85.20 78.44 64.85
CA PHE A 48 83.93 78.40 64.12
C PHE A 48 84.16 77.96 62.67
N HIS A 49 85.17 78.53 62.00
CA HIS A 49 85.51 78.15 60.63
C HIS A 49 85.96 76.69 60.52
N ASP A 50 86.74 76.19 61.48
CA ASP A 50 87.16 74.79 61.52
C ASP A 50 85.97 73.84 61.75
N LEU A 51 85.02 74.22 62.62
CA LEU A 51 83.78 73.47 62.84
C LEU A 51 82.89 73.47 61.60
N GLU A 52 82.73 74.63 60.96
CA GLU A 52 81.95 74.79 59.73
C GLU A 52 82.55 73.97 58.59
N LYS A 53 83.88 73.97 58.45
CA LYS A 53 84.60 73.14 57.49
C LYS A 53 84.36 71.65 57.74
N LYS A 54 84.53 71.18 58.98
CA LYS A 54 84.27 69.77 59.33
C LYS A 54 82.82 69.37 59.08
N PHE A 55 81.87 70.24 59.43
CA PHE A 55 80.45 70.00 59.18
C PHE A 55 80.16 69.87 57.68
N ASN A 56 80.72 70.76 56.86
CA ASN A 56 80.55 70.70 55.41
C ASN A 56 81.23 69.48 54.78
N GLU A 57 82.40 69.07 55.27
CA GLU A 57 83.07 67.83 54.83
C GLU A 57 82.22 66.59 55.18
N GLU A 58 81.65 66.53 56.38
CA GLU A 58 80.79 65.43 56.80
C GLU A 58 79.47 65.41 56.02
N LEU A 59 78.86 66.58 55.77
CA LEU A 59 77.67 66.72 54.93
C LEU A 59 77.93 66.23 53.50
N GLN A 60 79.06 66.62 52.90
CA GLN A 60 79.46 66.18 51.57
C GLN A 60 79.67 64.66 51.52
N THR A 61 80.28 64.09 52.56
CA THR A 61 80.47 62.64 52.67
C THR A 61 79.13 61.92 52.72
N LYS A 62 78.17 62.42 53.52
CA LYS A 62 76.81 61.85 53.58
C LYS A 62 76.03 62.02 52.28
N GLN A 63 76.22 63.10 51.54
CA GLN A 63 75.63 63.29 50.22
C GLN A 63 76.20 62.30 49.19
N ASN A 64 77.52 62.05 49.24
CA ASN A 64 78.16 61.06 48.38
C ASN A 64 77.67 59.64 48.71
N ASP A 65 77.62 59.27 50.00
CA ASP A 65 77.06 57.99 50.45
C ASP A 65 75.63 57.79 49.94
N LYS A 66 74.79 58.83 50.08
CA LYS A 66 73.40 58.83 49.58
C LYS A 66 73.36 58.59 48.07
N SER A 67 74.17 59.31 47.29
CA SER A 67 74.24 59.15 45.83
C SER A 67 74.68 57.73 45.44
N GLU A 68 75.59 57.13 46.20
CA GLU A 68 76.05 55.76 45.95
C GLU A 68 74.95 54.73 46.26
N TYR A 69 74.21 54.91 47.37
CA TYR A 69 73.07 54.05 47.70
C TYR A 69 71.93 54.19 46.68
N GLU A 70 71.63 55.39 46.20
CA GLU A 70 70.63 55.62 45.14
C GLU A 70 71.03 54.94 43.82
N THR A 71 72.32 54.97 43.47
CA THR A 71 72.83 54.28 42.29
C THR A 71 72.69 52.76 42.42
N LYS A 72 73.10 52.20 43.56
CA LYS A 72 72.96 50.76 43.84
C LYS A 72 71.51 50.30 43.88
N LEU A 73 70.60 51.14 44.41
CA LEU A 73 69.17 50.85 44.42
C LEU A 73 68.61 50.82 42.99
N ASN A 74 68.96 51.80 42.16
CA ASN A 74 68.56 51.82 40.74
C ASN A 74 69.11 50.63 39.95
N GLU A 75 70.35 50.23 40.20
CA GLU A 75 70.94 49.03 39.59
C GLU A 75 70.16 47.77 39.99
N LYS A 76 69.80 47.62 41.27
CA LYS A 76 69.01 46.49 41.76
C LYS A 76 67.58 46.48 41.24
N ASP A 77 66.95 47.65 41.13
CA ASP A 77 65.63 47.79 40.52
C ASP A 77 65.65 47.43 39.04
N GLN A 78 66.71 47.81 38.31
CA GLN A 78 66.87 47.45 36.91
C GLN A 78 67.13 45.95 36.74
N GLU A 79 67.94 45.35 37.61
CA GLU A 79 68.18 43.90 37.64
C GLU A 79 66.88 43.13 37.93
N MET A 80 66.08 43.60 38.89
CA MET A 80 64.77 43.01 39.22
C MET A 80 63.78 43.13 38.05
N LYS A 81 63.73 44.29 37.38
CA LYS A 81 62.90 44.48 36.18
C LYS A 81 63.30 43.53 35.06
N ASN A 82 64.59 43.38 34.80
CA ASN A 82 65.09 42.47 33.77
C ASN A 82 64.74 41.01 34.08
N LEU A 83 64.89 40.59 35.35
CA LEU A 83 64.50 39.24 35.78
C LEU A 83 62.99 39.01 35.65
N LEU A 84 62.17 39.98 36.04
CA LEU A 84 60.71 39.90 35.87
C LEU A 84 60.31 39.79 34.40
N GLU A 85 60.95 40.57 33.52
CA GLU A 85 60.69 40.53 32.08
C GLU A 85 61.13 39.18 31.47
N GLN A 86 62.26 38.64 31.92
CA GLN A 86 62.72 37.31 31.51
C GLN A 86 61.73 36.22 31.93
N VAL A 87 61.33 36.19 33.20
CA VAL A 87 60.34 35.20 33.69
C VAL A 87 59.01 35.34 32.95
N ARG A 88 58.59 36.58 32.69
CA ARG A 88 57.38 36.85 31.91
C ARG A 88 57.48 36.29 30.50
N ARG A 89 58.62 36.46 29.82
CA ARG A 89 58.84 35.92 28.48
C ARG A 89 58.84 34.40 28.47
N GLU A 90 59.55 33.77 29.39
CA GLU A 90 59.61 32.30 29.52
C GLU A 90 58.21 31.71 29.77
N LYS A 91 57.42 32.33 30.66
CA LYS A 91 56.05 31.91 30.93
C LYS A 91 55.12 32.15 29.75
N GLN A 92 55.34 33.23 28.99
CA GLN A 92 54.56 33.51 27.78
C GLN A 92 54.85 32.48 26.67
N GLU A 93 56.11 32.12 26.47
CA GLU A 93 56.51 31.05 25.53
C GLU A 93 55.90 29.69 25.92
N GLU A 94 55.88 29.36 27.21
CA GLU A 94 55.26 28.14 27.74
C GLU A 94 53.72 28.15 27.53
N ILE A 95 53.07 29.29 27.76
CA ILE A 95 51.64 29.49 27.48
C ILE A 95 51.35 29.31 25.98
N ASP A 96 52.17 29.89 25.11
CA ASP A 96 51.95 29.81 23.66
C ASP A 96 52.21 28.40 23.12
N HIS A 97 53.18 27.67 23.70
CA HIS A 97 53.37 26.25 23.42
C HIS A 97 52.16 25.41 23.83
N LEU A 98 51.64 25.62 25.05
CA LEU A 98 50.44 24.92 25.53
C LEU A 98 49.20 25.25 24.69
N LYS A 99 49.04 26.51 24.25
CA LYS A 99 47.96 26.90 23.32
C LYS A 99 48.08 26.18 21.98
N SER A 100 49.29 26.06 21.44
CA SER A 100 49.52 25.29 20.20
C SER A 100 49.10 23.83 20.39
N GLN A 101 49.53 23.18 21.47
CA GLN A 101 49.15 21.80 21.76
C GLN A 101 47.63 21.63 21.94
N ILE A 102 46.97 22.57 22.62
CA ILE A 102 45.51 22.57 22.76
C ILE A 102 44.84 22.68 21.39
N THR A 103 45.36 23.55 20.51
CA THR A 103 44.81 23.72 19.15
C THR A 103 44.96 22.46 18.32
N ASP A 104 46.10 21.78 18.40
CA ASP A 104 46.34 20.51 17.71
C ASP A 104 45.42 19.40 18.24
N LEU A 105 45.24 19.31 19.56
CA LEU A 105 44.33 18.36 20.20
C LEU A 105 42.87 18.64 19.81
N GLN A 106 42.44 19.90 19.77
CA GLN A 106 41.10 20.29 19.33
C GLN A 106 40.87 19.95 17.86
N THR A 107 41.88 20.14 17.01
CA THR A 107 41.79 19.80 15.58
C THR A 107 41.67 18.28 15.40
N ASN A 108 42.39 17.50 16.21
CA ASN A 108 42.28 16.05 16.22
C ASN A 108 40.94 15.56 16.80
N GLU A 109 40.42 16.20 17.85
CA GLU A 109 39.08 15.92 18.36
C GLU A 109 38.01 16.18 17.29
N GLN A 110 38.10 17.30 16.58
CA GLN A 110 37.19 17.65 15.48
C GLN A 110 37.25 16.62 14.35
N SER A 111 38.44 16.15 13.98
CA SER A 111 38.61 15.12 12.94
C SER A 111 38.02 13.78 13.39
N GLN A 112 38.30 13.34 14.61
CA GLN A 112 37.73 12.10 15.16
C GLN A 112 36.20 12.17 15.25
N LYS A 113 35.64 13.33 15.61
CA LYS A 113 34.19 13.55 15.67
C LYS A 113 33.53 13.44 14.29
N SER A 114 34.18 13.96 13.25
CA SER A 114 33.71 13.80 11.87
C SER A 114 33.73 12.33 11.42
N THR A 115 34.80 11.58 11.75
CA THR A 115 34.89 10.15 11.43
C THR A 115 33.87 9.32 12.22
N LEU A 116 33.57 9.70 13.45
CA LEU A 116 32.57 9.02 14.28
C LEU A 116 31.16 9.24 13.70
N SER A 117 30.85 10.46 13.25
CA SER A 117 29.60 10.79 12.58
C SER A 117 29.42 10.01 11.27
N GLU A 118 30.48 9.88 10.45
CA GLU A 118 30.45 9.05 9.25
C GLU A 118 30.17 7.56 9.57
N LYS A 119 30.81 7.03 10.62
CA LYS A 119 30.57 5.65 11.08
C LYS A 119 29.15 5.45 11.64
N GLU A 120 28.60 6.43 12.34
CA GLU A 120 27.21 6.40 12.82
C GLU A 120 26.23 6.36 11.65
N THR A 121 26.42 7.20 10.62
CA THR A 121 25.59 7.13 9.41
C THR A 121 25.70 5.79 8.68
N LEU A 122 26.89 5.19 8.62
CA LEU A 122 27.08 3.88 8.01
C LEU A 122 26.38 2.78 8.82
N TYR A 123 26.45 2.84 10.15
CA TYR A 123 25.76 1.92 11.05
C TYR A 123 24.23 2.02 10.91
N GLU A 124 23.70 3.25 10.79
CA GLU A 124 22.28 3.50 10.56
C GLU A 124 21.81 2.89 9.22
N GLN A 125 22.62 3.02 8.17
CA GLN A 125 22.35 2.39 6.87
C GLN A 125 22.39 0.86 6.95
N THR A 126 23.41 0.27 7.59
CA THR A 126 23.49 -1.19 7.75
C THR A 126 22.36 -1.73 8.63
N SER A 127 21.93 -0.98 9.65
CA SER A 127 20.79 -1.34 10.49
C SER A 127 19.49 -1.39 9.69
N LYS A 128 19.26 -0.41 8.80
CA LYS A 128 18.12 -0.42 7.87
C LYS A 128 18.15 -1.60 6.89
N GLU A 129 19.32 -1.92 6.35
CA GLU A 129 19.49 -3.11 5.48
C GLU A 129 19.21 -4.41 6.24
N ILE A 130 19.69 -4.55 7.48
CA ILE A 130 19.40 -5.72 8.32
C ILE A 130 17.90 -5.84 8.60
N GLN A 131 17.20 -4.74 8.90
CA GLN A 131 15.75 -4.75 9.09
C GLN A 131 15.01 -5.16 7.80
N GLN A 132 15.44 -4.67 6.64
CA GLN A 132 14.88 -5.08 5.35
C GLN A 132 15.09 -6.58 5.11
N LEU A 133 16.29 -7.10 5.33
CA LEU A 133 16.59 -8.53 5.17
C LEU A 133 15.78 -9.39 6.17
N GLN A 134 15.60 -8.94 7.41
CA GLN A 134 14.73 -9.63 8.39
C GLN A 134 13.26 -9.66 7.94
N SER A 135 12.75 -8.57 7.36
CA SER A 135 11.38 -8.53 6.83
C SER A 135 11.20 -9.51 5.66
N GLN A 136 12.18 -9.60 4.76
CA GLN A 136 12.18 -10.55 3.64
C GLN A 136 12.28 -12.00 4.12
N LEU A 137 13.12 -12.30 5.11
CA LEU A 137 13.22 -13.61 5.75
C LEU A 137 11.89 -14.05 6.37
N THR A 138 11.20 -13.11 7.03
CA THR A 138 9.89 -13.37 7.64
C THR A 138 8.83 -13.68 6.58
N ALA A 139 8.82 -12.93 5.48
CA ALA A 139 7.91 -13.17 4.36
C ALA A 139 8.18 -14.54 3.68
N LEU A 140 9.46 -14.88 3.48
CA LEU A 140 9.87 -16.19 2.94
C LEU A 140 9.48 -17.34 3.87
N GLN A 141 9.62 -17.16 5.19
CA GLN A 141 9.21 -18.16 6.17
C GLN A 141 7.70 -18.37 6.14
N GLN A 142 6.91 -17.30 6.08
CA GLN A 142 5.44 -17.40 5.94
C GLN A 142 5.03 -18.10 4.64
N ALA A 143 5.71 -17.80 3.53
CA ALA A 143 5.46 -18.48 2.25
C ALA A 143 5.83 -19.98 2.32
N LYS A 144 6.92 -20.32 3.00
CA LYS A 144 7.31 -21.72 3.25
C LYS A 144 6.23 -22.45 4.07
N ASP A 145 5.77 -21.86 5.16
CA ASP A 145 4.76 -22.45 6.04
C ASP A 145 3.41 -22.63 5.31
N ALA A 146 3.05 -21.68 4.44
CA ALA A 146 1.86 -21.80 3.58
C ALA A 146 1.99 -22.95 2.57
N ASN A 147 3.16 -23.08 1.93
CA ASN A 147 3.43 -24.18 1.00
C ASN A 147 3.46 -25.54 1.72
N GLU A 148 4.03 -25.63 2.92
CA GLU A 148 4.00 -26.86 3.74
C GLU A 148 2.57 -27.26 4.10
N LYS A 149 1.69 -26.31 4.44
CA LYS A 149 0.26 -26.60 4.62
C LYS A 149 -0.39 -27.16 3.36
N GLN A 150 -0.15 -26.52 2.22
CA GLN A 150 -0.74 -26.93 0.95
C GLN A 150 -0.25 -28.32 0.50
N ILE A 151 1.03 -28.63 0.72
CA ILE A 151 1.60 -29.97 0.48
C ILE A 151 0.94 -31.02 1.40
N ASN A 152 0.73 -30.70 2.68
CA ASN A 152 0.10 -31.61 3.63
C ASN A 152 -1.38 -31.86 3.30
N GLU A 153 -2.09 -30.86 2.80
CA GLU A 153 -3.47 -31.00 2.31
C GLU A 153 -3.51 -31.92 1.07
N LEU A 154 -2.65 -31.69 0.08
CA LEU A 154 -2.56 -32.54 -1.10
C LEU A 154 -2.18 -33.99 -0.75
N LEU A 155 -1.24 -34.19 0.18
CA LEU A 155 -0.89 -35.54 0.67
C LEU A 155 -2.07 -36.23 1.34
N SER A 156 -2.90 -35.48 2.08
CA SER A 156 -4.09 -36.01 2.74
C SER A 156 -5.17 -36.41 1.73
N GLU A 157 -5.37 -35.60 0.69
CA GLU A 157 -6.27 -35.92 -0.42
C GLU A 157 -5.80 -37.13 -1.22
N LEU A 158 -4.50 -37.23 -1.50
CA LEU A 158 -3.90 -38.35 -2.24
C LEU A 158 -4.02 -39.66 -1.45
N LYS A 159 -3.83 -39.60 -0.13
CA LYS A 159 -4.03 -40.74 0.77
C LYS A 159 -5.51 -41.17 0.82
N ARG A 160 -6.44 -40.21 0.86
CA ARG A 160 -7.88 -40.47 0.79
C ARG A 160 -8.29 -41.06 -0.56
N HIS A 161 -7.69 -40.63 -1.67
CA HIS A 161 -7.93 -41.24 -2.98
C HIS A 161 -7.36 -42.67 -3.06
N GLN A 162 -6.18 -42.92 -2.49
CA GLN A 162 -5.62 -44.27 -2.39
C GLN A 162 -6.50 -45.21 -1.55
N GLU A 163 -7.01 -44.74 -0.41
CA GLU A 163 -7.84 -45.55 0.49
C GLU A 163 -9.24 -45.85 -0.05
N ASN A 164 -9.77 -45.02 -0.98
CA ASN A 164 -11.11 -45.21 -1.54
C ASN A 164 -11.13 -45.87 -2.93
N ILE A 165 -10.22 -45.51 -3.84
CA ILE A 165 -10.29 -45.97 -5.24
C ILE A 165 -9.63 -47.34 -5.43
N VAL A 166 -8.53 -47.61 -4.72
CA VAL A 166 -7.77 -48.86 -4.88
C VAL A 166 -8.56 -50.11 -4.45
N PRO A 167 -9.31 -50.09 -3.33
CA PRO A 167 -10.12 -51.25 -2.93
C PRO A 167 -11.26 -51.53 -3.90
N ASP A 168 -11.92 -50.50 -4.44
CA ASP A 168 -13.03 -50.65 -5.38
C ASP A 168 -12.56 -51.23 -6.72
N LEU A 169 -11.43 -50.74 -7.26
CA LEU A 169 -10.81 -51.32 -8.45
C LEU A 169 -10.31 -52.76 -8.21
N GLN A 170 -9.78 -53.07 -7.03
CA GLN A 170 -9.38 -54.44 -6.67
C GLN A 170 -10.58 -55.39 -6.60
N LYS A 171 -11.72 -54.91 -6.06
CA LYS A 171 -12.97 -55.67 -5.97
C LYS A 171 -13.56 -55.93 -7.36
N GLU A 172 -13.55 -54.92 -8.23
CA GLU A 172 -14.00 -55.05 -9.62
C GLU A 172 -13.12 -56.02 -10.42
N CYS A 173 -11.79 -55.94 -10.27
CA CYS A 173 -10.85 -56.88 -10.89
C CYS A 173 -11.03 -58.32 -10.38
N GLN A 174 -11.30 -58.52 -9.09
CA GLN A 174 -11.61 -59.85 -8.55
C GLN A 174 -12.93 -60.41 -9.09
N THR A 175 -13.94 -59.55 -9.25
CA THR A 175 -15.25 -59.95 -9.78
C THR A 175 -15.12 -60.38 -11.23
N LEU A 176 -14.49 -59.56 -12.07
CA LEU A 176 -14.23 -59.89 -13.49
C LEU A 176 -13.38 -61.16 -13.67
N LYS A 177 -12.40 -61.38 -12.79
CA LYS A 177 -11.58 -62.59 -12.82
C LYS A 177 -12.40 -63.85 -12.50
N SER A 178 -13.29 -63.77 -11.51
CA SER A 178 -14.18 -64.89 -11.15
C SER A 178 -15.20 -65.21 -12.25
N GLU A 179 -15.69 -64.19 -12.97
CA GLU A 179 -16.60 -64.38 -14.11
C GLU A 179 -15.90 -65.03 -15.31
N LEU A 180 -14.66 -64.62 -15.62
CA LEU A 180 -13.82 -65.23 -16.66
C LEU A 180 -13.54 -66.71 -16.37
N GLU A 181 -13.15 -67.04 -15.13
CA GLU A 181 -12.91 -68.43 -14.73
C GLU A 181 -14.19 -69.29 -14.81
N SER A 182 -15.37 -68.72 -14.57
CA SER A 182 -16.65 -69.42 -14.73
C SER A 182 -17.00 -69.67 -16.21
N ARG A 183 -16.73 -68.71 -17.10
CA ARG A 183 -16.94 -68.86 -18.56
C ARG A 183 -16.00 -69.91 -19.15
N ASP A 184 -14.73 -69.93 -18.75
CA ASP A 184 -13.77 -70.94 -19.22
C ASP A 184 -14.15 -72.35 -18.77
N ARG A 185 -14.64 -72.53 -17.53
CA ARG A 185 -15.15 -73.84 -17.07
C ARG A 185 -16.37 -74.31 -17.87
N THR A 186 -17.27 -73.40 -18.21
CA THR A 186 -18.48 -73.71 -18.96
C THR A 186 -18.17 -74.06 -20.42
N ALA A 187 -17.22 -73.34 -21.04
CA ALA A 187 -16.76 -73.64 -22.40
C ALA A 187 -16.05 -75.00 -22.49
N ASN A 188 -15.22 -75.34 -21.50
CA ASN A 188 -14.51 -76.62 -21.46
C ASN A 188 -15.44 -77.83 -21.28
N LEU A 189 -16.51 -77.70 -20.49
CA LEU A 189 -17.52 -78.76 -20.34
C LEU A 189 -18.25 -79.06 -21.66
N ALA A 190 -18.61 -78.04 -22.43
CA ALA A 190 -19.27 -78.21 -23.72
C ALA A 190 -18.37 -78.84 -24.79
N VAL A 191 -17.05 -78.61 -24.74
CA VAL A 191 -16.08 -79.24 -25.64
C VAL A 191 -15.91 -80.73 -25.29
N ASN A 192 -15.79 -81.07 -24.00
CA ASN A 192 -15.64 -82.46 -23.55
C ASN A 192 -16.88 -83.33 -23.87
N GLU A 193 -18.09 -82.80 -23.74
CA GLU A 193 -19.32 -83.53 -24.12
C GLU A 193 -19.36 -83.83 -25.63
N ARG A 194 -18.83 -82.90 -26.45
CA ARG A 194 -18.79 -83.04 -27.90
C ARG A 194 -17.72 -84.03 -28.36
N GLU A 195 -16.56 -84.04 -27.72
CA GLU A 195 -15.52 -85.06 -27.96
C GLU A 195 -16.00 -86.46 -27.57
N SER A 196 -16.67 -86.61 -26.42
CA SER A 196 -17.21 -87.90 -25.97
C SER A 196 -18.23 -88.48 -26.95
N HIS A 197 -19.10 -87.64 -27.54
CA HIS A 197 -20.06 -88.05 -28.56
C HIS A 197 -19.37 -88.54 -29.85
N TYR A 198 -18.32 -87.86 -30.30
CA TYR A 198 -17.57 -88.28 -31.50
C TYR A 198 -16.77 -89.57 -31.26
N GLU A 199 -16.19 -89.77 -30.07
CA GLU A 199 -15.53 -91.04 -29.72
C GLU A 199 -16.50 -92.22 -29.70
N GLN A 200 -17.74 -92.02 -29.24
CA GLN A 200 -18.77 -93.04 -29.25
C GLN A 200 -19.17 -93.45 -30.68
N GLN A 201 -19.33 -92.48 -31.59
CA GLN A 201 -19.61 -92.75 -32.99
C GLN A 201 -18.46 -93.49 -33.69
N ILE A 202 -17.21 -93.14 -33.40
CA ILE A 202 -16.04 -93.82 -33.98
C ILE A 202 -15.99 -95.30 -33.55
N LYS A 203 -16.28 -95.61 -32.28
CA LYS A 203 -16.35 -96.99 -31.79
C LYS A 203 -17.45 -97.81 -32.48
N GLU A 204 -18.60 -97.20 -32.74
CA GLU A 204 -19.71 -97.83 -33.44
C GLU A 204 -19.34 -98.17 -34.89
N TYR A 205 -18.72 -97.22 -35.62
CA TYR A 205 -18.23 -97.46 -36.98
C TYR A 205 -17.14 -98.55 -37.05
N GLN A 206 -16.23 -98.60 -36.07
CA GLN A 206 -15.21 -99.65 -35.99
C GLN A 206 -15.84 -101.03 -35.76
N THR A 207 -16.87 -101.12 -34.92
CA THR A 207 -17.58 -102.38 -34.63
C THR A 207 -18.28 -102.90 -35.89
N ASN A 208 -18.94 -102.02 -36.64
CA ASN A 208 -19.61 -102.36 -37.89
C ASN A 208 -18.62 -102.80 -38.98
N LEU A 209 -17.45 -102.15 -39.08
CA LEU A 209 -16.40 -102.54 -40.03
C LEU A 209 -15.85 -103.95 -39.73
N THR A 210 -15.71 -104.28 -38.44
CA THR A 210 -15.23 -105.60 -37.97
C THR A 210 -16.25 -106.69 -38.28
N GLN A 211 -17.55 -106.38 -38.18
CA GLN A 211 -18.61 -107.32 -38.51
C GLN A 211 -18.67 -107.62 -40.02
N ALA A 212 -18.52 -106.60 -40.87
CA ALA A 212 -18.49 -106.77 -42.33
C ALA A 212 -17.25 -107.55 -42.82
N THR A 213 -16.11 -107.42 -42.14
CA THR A 213 -14.89 -108.21 -42.45
C THR A 213 -15.06 -109.69 -42.10
N ASN A 214 -15.69 -109.99 -40.96
CA ASN A 214 -16.00 -111.37 -40.57
C ASN A 214 -16.99 -112.05 -41.53
N GLU A 215 -17.97 -111.30 -42.06
CA GLU A 215 -18.92 -111.81 -43.05
C GLU A 215 -18.24 -112.11 -44.41
N THR A 216 -17.31 -111.26 -44.84
CA THR A 216 -16.55 -111.51 -46.08
C THR A 216 -15.61 -112.71 -45.96
N GLU A 217 -15.04 -112.95 -44.77
CA GLU A 217 -14.23 -114.14 -44.50
C GLU A 217 -15.06 -115.43 -44.49
N LYS A 218 -16.31 -115.37 -44.02
CA LYS A 218 -17.27 -116.48 -44.06
C LYS A 218 -17.61 -116.89 -45.49
N VAL A 219 -17.95 -115.93 -46.35
CA VAL A 219 -18.23 -116.16 -47.78
C VAL A 219 -17.00 -116.72 -48.50
N ARG A 220 -15.79 -116.27 -48.13
CA ARG A 220 -14.54 -116.79 -48.71
C ARG A 220 -14.32 -118.27 -48.39
N ASN A 221 -14.69 -118.71 -47.20
CA ASN A 221 -14.55 -120.11 -46.77
C ASN A 221 -15.60 -121.01 -47.45
N GLU A 222 -16.82 -120.53 -47.66
CA GLU A 222 -17.86 -121.25 -48.42
C GLU A 222 -17.47 -121.44 -49.90
N LEU A 223 -16.82 -120.45 -50.51
CA LEU A 223 -16.31 -120.52 -51.88
C LEU A 223 -15.20 -121.59 -52.04
N LYS A 224 -14.40 -121.78 -50.98
CA LYS A 224 -13.32 -122.78 -50.93
C LYS A 224 -13.88 -124.21 -50.86
N GLN A 225 -14.97 -124.41 -50.13
CA GLN A 225 -15.66 -125.70 -50.00
C GLN A 225 -16.32 -126.16 -51.31
N ILE A 226 -16.90 -125.23 -52.08
CA ILE A 226 -17.50 -125.52 -53.39
C ILE A 226 -16.46 -125.96 -54.44
N GLN A 227 -15.23 -125.42 -54.36
CA GLN A 227 -14.14 -125.82 -55.26
C GLN A 227 -13.67 -127.26 -55.02
N GLU A 228 -13.69 -127.74 -53.77
CA GLU A 228 -13.29 -129.10 -53.40
C GLU A 228 -14.36 -130.14 -53.82
N GLU A 229 -15.65 -129.79 -53.79
CA GLU A 229 -16.75 -130.65 -54.27
C GLU A 229 -16.79 -130.82 -55.79
N SER A 230 -16.34 -129.81 -56.54
CA SER A 230 -16.21 -129.86 -58.01
C SER A 230 -15.16 -130.88 -58.47
N ALA A 231 -14.01 -130.93 -57.80
CA ALA A 231 -12.90 -131.84 -58.14
C ALA A 231 -13.25 -133.33 -57.90
N ALA A 232 -14.16 -133.62 -56.96
CA ALA A 232 -14.60 -134.98 -56.66
C ALA A 232 -15.53 -135.57 -57.75
N LYS A 233 -16.34 -134.75 -58.44
CA LYS A 233 -17.23 -135.19 -59.52
C LYS A 233 -16.50 -135.46 -60.84
N GLU A 234 -15.41 -134.77 -61.10
CA GLU A 234 -14.57 -134.95 -62.30
C GLU A 234 -13.87 -136.32 -62.32
N LYS A 235 -13.61 -136.90 -61.14
CA LYS A 235 -13.00 -138.22 -60.97
C LYS A 235 -13.96 -139.37 -61.30
N GLN A 236 -15.27 -139.22 -61.07
CA GLN A 236 -16.30 -140.21 -61.42
C GLN A 236 -16.65 -140.21 -62.93
N MET A 237 -16.38 -139.12 -63.64
CA MET A 237 -16.59 -139.01 -65.10
C MET A 237 -15.56 -139.83 -65.90
N ASN A 238 -14.32 -139.92 -65.42
CA ASN A 238 -13.22 -140.57 -66.14
C ASN A 238 -13.30 -142.10 -66.14
N GLU A 239 -14.01 -142.72 -65.18
CA GLU A 239 -14.22 -144.18 -65.12
C GLU A 239 -15.30 -144.67 -66.13
N LEU A 240 -16.18 -143.77 -66.60
CA LEU A 240 -17.20 -144.07 -67.63
C LEU A 240 -16.65 -144.00 -69.06
N ILE A 241 -15.54 -143.27 -69.26
CA ILE A 241 -14.89 -143.05 -70.56
C ILE A 241 -14.12 -144.30 -71.03
N ASP A 242 -13.59 -145.12 -70.12
CA ASP A 242 -12.82 -146.31 -70.48
C ASP A 242 -13.67 -147.46 -71.04
N SER A 243 -14.98 -147.48 -70.75
CA SER A 243 -15.96 -148.39 -71.37
C SER A 243 -16.27 -148.06 -72.83
N LEU A 244 -16.08 -146.81 -73.27
CA LEU A 244 -16.40 -146.34 -74.62
C LEU A 244 -15.21 -146.46 -75.59
N LYS A 245 -13.99 -146.69 -75.07
CA LYS A 245 -12.76 -146.85 -75.88
C LYS A 245 -12.71 -148.18 -76.66
N GLN A 246 -13.43 -149.20 -76.21
CA GLN A 246 -13.50 -150.52 -76.87
C GLN A 246 -14.30 -150.48 -78.20
N ASP A 247 -15.22 -149.53 -78.36
CA ASP A 247 -15.96 -149.29 -79.61
C ASP A 247 -15.18 -148.41 -80.60
N HIS A 248 -14.08 -147.77 -80.18
CA HIS A 248 -13.28 -146.85 -81.00
C HIS A 248 -12.26 -147.57 -81.91
N GLU A 249 -11.79 -148.77 -81.52
CA GLU A 249 -10.82 -149.58 -82.26
C GLU A 249 -11.31 -150.01 -83.67
N THR A 250 -12.62 -149.97 -83.92
CA THR A 250 -13.20 -150.32 -85.23
C THR A 250 -13.21 -149.16 -86.23
N LEU A 251 -13.07 -147.91 -85.78
CA LEU A 251 -13.04 -146.70 -86.62
C LEU A 251 -11.61 -146.22 -86.95
N GLN A 252 -10.62 -146.61 -86.15
CA GLN A 252 -9.24 -146.12 -86.27
C GLN A 252 -8.43 -146.69 -87.46
N LYS A 253 -8.94 -147.72 -88.14
CA LYS A 253 -8.40 -148.18 -89.44
C LYS A 253 -8.54 -147.13 -90.56
N GLN A 254 -9.36 -146.09 -90.37
CA GLN A 254 -9.41 -144.91 -91.25
C GLN A 254 -8.40 -143.81 -90.86
N GLU A 255 -7.77 -143.88 -89.68
CA GLU A 255 -6.83 -142.87 -89.17
C GLU A 255 -5.38 -143.08 -89.64
N HIS A 256 -5.05 -144.23 -90.24
CA HIS A 256 -3.74 -144.48 -90.86
C HIS A 256 -3.38 -143.54 -92.04
N GLN A 257 -4.31 -142.67 -92.46
CA GLN A 257 -4.04 -141.54 -93.36
C GLN A 257 -3.66 -140.23 -92.64
N SER A 258 -3.78 -140.16 -91.31
CA SER A 258 -3.53 -138.97 -90.48
C SER A 258 -2.19 -138.99 -89.73
N THR A 259 -1.51 -140.13 -89.65
CA THR A 259 -0.21 -140.28 -88.96
C THR A 259 0.97 -139.59 -89.65
N ALA A 260 0.81 -139.19 -90.92
CA ALA A 260 1.74 -138.27 -91.58
C ALA A 260 1.71 -136.83 -91.01
N LYS A 261 0.70 -136.48 -90.19
CA LYS A 261 0.55 -135.17 -89.52
C LYS A 261 1.01 -135.16 -88.06
N LEU A 262 1.43 -136.29 -87.49
CA LEU A 262 1.90 -136.39 -86.09
C LEU A 262 3.40 -136.08 -85.92
N ALA A 263 4.20 -136.15 -86.98
CA ALA A 263 5.61 -135.72 -86.95
C ALA A 263 5.79 -134.19 -86.78
N ASP A 264 4.75 -133.40 -87.07
CA ASP A 264 4.76 -131.92 -86.97
C ASP A 264 4.33 -131.44 -85.56
N ARG A 265 3.67 -132.31 -84.78
CA ARG A 265 3.13 -132.01 -83.44
C ARG A 265 4.17 -132.20 -82.33
N GLU A 266 5.13 -133.12 -82.49
CA GLU A 266 6.24 -133.29 -81.54
C GLU A 266 7.15 -132.05 -81.51
N SER A 267 7.34 -131.35 -82.64
CA SER A 267 8.08 -130.07 -82.69
C SER A 267 7.40 -128.90 -81.94
N GLN A 268 6.10 -129.01 -81.61
CA GLN A 268 5.36 -127.95 -80.92
C GLN A 268 5.46 -128.05 -79.40
N PHE A 269 5.67 -129.25 -78.84
CA PHE A 269 5.84 -129.43 -77.39
C PHE A 269 7.22 -128.97 -76.89
N ASP A 270 8.27 -129.11 -77.69
CA ASP A 270 9.60 -128.55 -77.37
C ASP A 270 9.62 -127.02 -77.32
N ALA A 271 8.73 -126.36 -78.06
CA ALA A 271 8.58 -124.90 -78.03
C ALA A 271 7.94 -124.41 -76.71
N GLN A 272 6.97 -125.15 -76.17
CA GLN A 272 6.28 -124.78 -74.93
C GLN A 272 7.16 -124.96 -73.67
N ILE A 273 8.05 -125.95 -73.66
CA ILE A 273 9.01 -126.14 -72.56
C ILE A 273 9.98 -124.96 -72.46
N LYS A 274 10.45 -124.42 -73.60
CA LYS A 274 11.29 -123.22 -73.64
C LYS A 274 10.55 -121.96 -73.15
N GLU A 275 9.25 -121.85 -73.40
CA GLU A 275 8.45 -120.72 -72.94
C GLU A 275 8.31 -120.68 -71.40
N TYR A 276 8.09 -121.83 -70.76
CA TYR A 276 8.01 -121.89 -69.30
C TYR A 276 9.36 -121.61 -68.61
N GLN A 277 10.47 -122.02 -69.21
CA GLN A 277 11.81 -121.67 -68.72
C GLN A 277 12.08 -120.16 -68.84
N SER A 278 11.57 -119.50 -69.89
CA SER A 278 11.66 -118.04 -70.04
C SER A 278 10.90 -117.29 -68.93
N LYS A 279 9.71 -117.76 -68.55
CA LYS A 279 8.89 -117.15 -67.48
C LYS A 279 9.50 -117.32 -66.09
N LEU A 280 10.18 -118.44 -65.82
CA LEU A 280 10.87 -118.68 -64.56
C LEU A 280 12.11 -117.78 -64.39
N ASN A 281 12.88 -117.58 -65.46
CA ASN A 281 14.02 -116.66 -65.46
C ASN A 281 13.56 -115.20 -65.25
N GLN A 282 12.46 -114.80 -65.89
CA GLN A 282 11.90 -113.45 -65.71
C GLN A 282 11.45 -113.18 -64.26
N SER A 283 10.89 -114.17 -63.57
CA SER A 283 10.53 -114.06 -62.14
C SER A 283 11.76 -113.99 -61.24
N THR A 284 12.85 -114.66 -61.63
CA THR A 284 14.14 -114.64 -60.91
C THR A 284 14.82 -113.27 -61.03
N ASP A 285 14.77 -112.65 -62.22
CA ASP A 285 15.29 -111.30 -62.46
C ASP A 285 14.50 -110.24 -61.67
N GLN A 286 13.18 -110.41 -61.52
CA GLN A 286 12.34 -109.54 -60.69
C GLN A 286 12.73 -109.61 -59.20
N ILE A 287 13.03 -110.81 -58.68
CA ILE A 287 13.49 -111.00 -57.30
C ILE A 287 14.86 -110.34 -57.08
N GLN A 288 15.79 -110.47 -58.02
CA GLN A 288 17.09 -109.79 -57.92
C GLN A 288 16.94 -108.26 -57.97
N THR A 289 16.00 -107.74 -58.75
CA THR A 289 15.73 -106.30 -58.84
C THR A 289 15.22 -105.75 -57.51
N MET A 290 14.25 -106.44 -56.88
CA MET A 290 13.74 -106.08 -55.56
C MET A 290 14.79 -106.17 -54.45
N GLN A 291 15.70 -107.16 -54.51
CA GLN A 291 16.82 -107.26 -53.56
C GLN A 291 17.82 -106.10 -53.71
N SER A 292 18.03 -105.58 -54.93
CA SER A 292 18.85 -104.39 -55.16
C SER A 292 18.21 -103.09 -54.63
N GLU A 293 16.88 -103.00 -54.66
CA GLU A 293 16.14 -101.84 -54.13
C GLU A 293 16.11 -101.84 -52.60
N LEU A 294 15.97 -103.02 -51.97
CA LEU A 294 16.09 -103.17 -50.53
C LEU A 294 17.47 -102.79 -50.01
N THR A 295 18.54 -103.16 -50.72
CA THR A 295 19.91 -102.78 -50.33
C THR A 295 20.14 -101.27 -50.43
N LYS A 296 19.62 -100.59 -51.45
CA LYS A 296 19.68 -99.12 -51.58
C LYS A 296 18.92 -98.40 -50.46
N LEU A 297 17.71 -98.85 -50.10
CA LEU A 297 16.94 -98.28 -48.99
C LEU A 297 17.65 -98.50 -47.64
N GLN A 298 18.34 -99.63 -47.47
CA GLN A 298 19.13 -99.91 -46.28
C GLN A 298 20.35 -98.97 -46.15
N GLU A 299 21.01 -98.68 -47.27
CA GLU A 299 22.12 -97.71 -47.34
C GLU A 299 21.66 -96.27 -47.08
N GLU A 300 20.49 -95.87 -47.60
CA GLU A 300 19.89 -94.55 -47.31
C GLU A 300 19.51 -94.40 -45.82
N LYS A 301 18.98 -95.46 -45.19
CA LYS A 301 18.68 -95.45 -43.75
C LYS A 301 19.95 -95.24 -42.92
N LEU A 302 21.03 -95.98 -43.21
CA LEU A 302 22.32 -95.86 -42.54
C LEU A 302 22.95 -94.46 -42.76
N SER A 303 22.81 -93.90 -43.96
CA SER A 303 23.26 -92.54 -44.28
C SER A 303 22.53 -91.48 -43.46
N ASN A 304 21.21 -91.61 -43.31
CA ASN A 304 20.41 -90.67 -42.53
C ASN A 304 20.64 -90.80 -41.01
N GLU A 305 20.77 -92.02 -40.47
CA GLU A 305 21.18 -92.23 -39.07
C GLU A 305 22.52 -91.56 -38.75
N LYS A 306 23.50 -91.69 -39.67
CA LYS A 306 24.80 -91.03 -39.51
C LYS A 306 24.68 -89.50 -39.47
N LYS A 307 23.88 -88.89 -40.36
CA LYS A 307 23.63 -87.45 -40.36
C LYS A 307 22.96 -86.95 -39.07
N TYR A 308 21.98 -87.67 -38.54
CA TYR A 308 21.35 -87.31 -37.27
C TYR A 308 22.34 -87.42 -36.10
N THR A 309 23.18 -88.46 -36.11
CA THR A 309 24.21 -88.67 -35.09
C THR A 309 25.27 -87.57 -35.13
N ASP A 310 25.74 -87.20 -36.31
CA ASP A 310 26.71 -86.12 -36.50
C ASP A 310 26.15 -84.75 -36.07
N THR A 311 24.86 -84.50 -36.35
CA THR A 311 24.17 -83.26 -35.94
C THR A 311 24.01 -83.17 -34.42
N ILE A 312 23.63 -84.28 -33.76
CA ILE A 312 23.51 -84.35 -32.30
C ILE A 312 24.87 -84.14 -31.64
N ASN A 313 25.94 -84.73 -32.19
CA ASN A 313 27.28 -84.57 -31.66
C ASN A 313 27.83 -83.15 -31.84
N ALA A 314 27.54 -82.50 -32.96
CA ALA A 314 27.89 -81.09 -33.18
C ALA A 314 27.17 -80.17 -32.18
N LEU A 315 25.87 -80.38 -31.94
CA LEU A 315 25.11 -79.64 -30.92
C LEU A 315 25.65 -79.86 -29.51
N LYS A 316 25.98 -81.12 -29.14
CA LYS A 316 26.60 -81.40 -27.84
C LYS A 316 27.93 -80.68 -27.66
N GLN A 317 28.77 -80.66 -28.70
CA GLN A 317 30.07 -79.99 -28.64
C GLN A 317 29.92 -78.46 -28.52
N ASP A 318 28.90 -77.87 -29.15
CA ASP A 318 28.60 -76.44 -29.01
C ASP A 318 28.08 -76.11 -27.61
N HIS A 319 27.17 -76.92 -27.06
CA HIS A 319 26.71 -76.77 -25.68
C HIS A 319 27.84 -76.95 -24.65
N GLU A 320 28.77 -77.88 -24.87
CA GLU A 320 29.95 -78.05 -24.00
C GLU A 320 30.89 -76.83 -24.07
N ARG A 321 31.05 -76.20 -25.25
CA ARG A 321 31.81 -74.96 -25.40
C ARG A 321 31.12 -73.78 -24.72
N GLN A 322 29.81 -73.63 -24.87
CA GLN A 322 29.04 -72.60 -24.20
C GLN A 322 29.09 -72.78 -22.67
N TYR A 323 28.98 -74.02 -22.18
CA TYR A 323 29.11 -74.33 -20.75
C TYR A 323 30.52 -74.03 -20.22
N ALA A 324 31.57 -74.38 -20.97
CA ALA A 324 32.94 -74.04 -20.61
C ALA A 324 33.18 -72.52 -20.60
N SER A 325 32.62 -71.78 -21.56
CA SER A 325 32.68 -70.32 -21.61
C SER A 325 31.98 -69.68 -20.40
N LEU A 326 30.74 -70.08 -20.12
CA LEU A 326 29.98 -69.59 -18.96
C LEU A 326 30.69 -69.92 -17.63
N LYS A 327 31.31 -71.10 -17.55
CA LYS A 327 32.06 -71.51 -16.36
C LYS A 327 33.30 -70.62 -16.14
N THR A 328 34.02 -70.27 -17.21
CA THR A 328 35.16 -69.34 -17.14
C THR A 328 34.70 -67.94 -16.74
N GLU A 329 33.61 -67.44 -17.34
CA GLU A 329 33.05 -66.13 -17.01
C GLU A 329 32.55 -66.06 -15.55
N LEU A 330 31.96 -67.15 -15.04
CA LEU A 330 31.58 -67.27 -13.64
C LEU A 330 32.80 -67.24 -12.70
N THR A 331 33.90 -67.92 -13.06
CA THR A 331 35.13 -67.86 -12.26
C THR A 331 35.78 -66.48 -12.27
N GLU A 332 35.78 -65.79 -13.42
CA GLU A 332 36.32 -64.44 -13.52
C GLU A 332 35.49 -63.43 -12.72
N LEU A 333 34.16 -63.56 -12.72
CA LEU A 333 33.27 -62.76 -11.87
C LEU A 333 33.49 -63.03 -10.39
N GLN A 334 33.69 -64.29 -9.99
CA GLN A 334 33.99 -64.66 -8.61
C GLN A 334 35.34 -64.10 -8.14
N ASP A 335 36.37 -64.15 -8.98
CA ASP A 335 37.68 -63.59 -8.64
C ASP A 335 37.66 -62.05 -8.63
N ARG A 336 36.86 -61.42 -9.50
CA ARG A 336 36.61 -59.98 -9.46
C ARG A 336 35.89 -59.55 -8.18
N ASP A 337 34.86 -60.30 -7.77
CA ASP A 337 34.13 -60.06 -6.52
C ASP A 337 35.06 -60.22 -5.29
N ARG A 338 35.90 -61.27 -5.27
CA ARG A 338 36.93 -61.45 -4.23
C ARG A 338 37.91 -60.28 -4.18
N THR A 339 38.40 -59.84 -5.34
CA THR A 339 39.37 -58.73 -5.41
C THR A 339 38.74 -57.41 -4.94
N GLN A 340 37.48 -57.16 -5.32
CA GLN A 340 36.75 -55.97 -4.90
C GLN A 340 36.43 -56.00 -3.40
N ASN A 341 36.09 -57.17 -2.85
CA ASN A 341 35.90 -57.36 -1.41
C ASN A 341 37.20 -57.18 -0.62
N MET A 342 38.34 -57.65 -1.12
CA MET A 342 39.64 -57.40 -0.48
C MET A 342 39.99 -55.91 -0.48
N ALA A 343 39.78 -55.20 -1.59
CA ALA A 343 40.01 -53.76 -1.67
C ALA A 343 39.08 -52.95 -0.74
N LEU A 344 37.82 -53.38 -0.59
CA LEU A 344 36.89 -52.79 0.36
C LEU A 344 37.34 -53.01 1.81
N ASN A 345 37.78 -54.22 2.15
CA ASN A 345 38.28 -54.55 3.49
C ASN A 345 39.58 -53.77 3.83
N GLU A 346 40.49 -53.60 2.87
CA GLU A 346 41.68 -52.75 3.06
C GLU A 346 41.31 -51.28 3.29
N ARG A 347 40.28 -50.79 2.60
CA ARG A 347 39.77 -49.43 2.79
C ARG A 347 39.05 -49.27 4.14
N GLU A 348 38.31 -50.29 4.56
CA GLU A 348 37.64 -50.33 5.87
C GLU A 348 38.66 -50.33 7.01
N THR A 349 39.67 -51.19 6.95
CA THR A 349 40.78 -51.19 7.93
C THR A 349 41.56 -49.87 7.95
N HIS A 350 41.74 -49.21 6.80
CA HIS A 350 42.35 -47.88 6.74
C HIS A 350 41.50 -46.81 7.45
N TYR A 351 40.19 -46.79 7.21
CA TYR A 351 39.30 -45.85 7.90
C TYR A 351 39.18 -46.16 9.39
N GLU A 352 39.14 -47.43 9.79
CA GLU A 352 39.17 -47.83 11.20
C GLU A 352 40.46 -47.36 11.90
N ALA A 353 41.61 -47.45 11.23
CA ALA A 353 42.88 -46.94 11.75
C ALA A 353 42.85 -45.40 11.89
N GLN A 354 42.34 -44.67 10.89
CA GLN A 354 42.18 -43.21 10.99
C GLN A 354 41.22 -42.81 12.11
N ILE A 355 40.10 -43.54 12.27
CA ILE A 355 39.14 -43.29 13.35
C ILE A 355 39.81 -43.47 14.71
N LYS A 356 40.61 -44.53 14.91
CA LYS A 356 41.38 -44.73 16.15
C LYS A 356 42.39 -43.61 16.39
N GLU A 357 43.05 -43.13 15.35
CA GLU A 357 43.99 -42.01 15.46
C GLU A 357 43.28 -40.72 15.89
N TYR A 358 42.15 -40.38 15.26
CA TYR A 358 41.34 -39.21 15.62
C TYR A 358 40.75 -39.34 17.03
N GLN A 359 40.33 -40.54 17.44
CA GLN A 359 39.87 -40.81 18.80
C GLN A 359 41.00 -40.58 19.81
N THR A 360 42.22 -41.04 19.53
CA THR A 360 43.38 -40.84 20.40
C THR A 360 43.72 -39.36 20.53
N LYS A 361 43.72 -38.61 19.41
CA LYS A 361 43.94 -37.15 19.40
C LYS A 361 42.87 -36.39 20.18
N ARG A 362 41.59 -36.77 20.01
CA ARG A 362 40.47 -36.20 20.77
C ARG A 362 40.63 -36.47 22.27
N ASP A 363 40.93 -37.70 22.65
CA ASP A 363 41.07 -38.08 24.06
C ASP A 363 42.28 -37.37 24.71
N GLN A 364 43.36 -37.15 23.96
CA GLN A 364 44.48 -36.32 24.40
C GLN A 364 44.06 -34.85 24.59
N ALA A 365 43.38 -34.24 23.62
CA ALA A 365 42.91 -32.86 23.72
C ALA A 365 41.91 -32.66 24.88
N VAL A 366 41.07 -33.68 25.16
CA VAL A 366 40.16 -33.68 26.31
C VAL A 366 40.93 -33.72 27.63
N ARG A 367 42.00 -34.52 27.73
CA ARG A 367 42.87 -34.54 28.92
C ARG A 367 43.56 -33.19 29.13
N GLU A 368 44.16 -32.63 28.07
CA GLU A 368 44.80 -31.31 28.14
C GLU A 368 43.81 -30.21 28.53
N SER A 369 42.59 -30.23 27.99
CA SER A 369 41.52 -29.30 28.38
C SER A 369 41.08 -29.49 29.83
N GLN A 370 41.05 -30.73 30.32
CA GLN A 370 40.71 -31.03 31.71
C GLN A 370 41.82 -30.59 32.67
N ASP A 371 43.09 -30.78 32.30
CA ASP A 371 44.24 -30.34 33.10
C ASP A 371 44.28 -28.80 33.18
N LEU A 372 44.07 -28.11 32.06
CA LEU A 372 43.95 -26.65 32.04
C LEU A 372 42.75 -26.15 32.88
N ARG A 373 41.61 -26.86 32.85
CA ARG A 373 40.48 -26.53 33.73
C ARG A 373 40.84 -26.69 35.20
N ASN A 374 41.51 -27.79 35.56
CA ASN A 374 41.93 -28.05 36.92
C ASN A 374 42.93 -26.97 37.42
N GLU A 375 43.85 -26.54 36.56
CA GLU A 375 44.79 -25.45 36.85
C GLU A 375 44.07 -24.10 37.00
N LEU A 376 43.06 -23.83 36.16
CA LEU A 376 42.25 -22.62 36.24
C LEU A 376 41.38 -22.59 37.51
N THR A 377 40.80 -23.72 37.93
CA THR A 377 40.13 -23.83 39.22
C THR A 377 41.09 -23.59 40.38
N LYS A 378 42.31 -24.13 40.32
CA LYS A 378 43.31 -23.92 41.37
C LYS A 378 43.75 -22.46 41.44
N LEU A 379 43.93 -21.79 40.31
CA LEU A 379 44.20 -20.35 40.25
C LEU A 379 43.02 -19.51 40.76
N GLN A 380 41.77 -19.94 40.52
CA GLN A 380 40.59 -19.30 41.09
C GLN A 380 40.49 -19.49 42.61
N GLU A 381 40.83 -20.67 43.12
CA GLU A 381 40.94 -20.94 44.57
C GLU A 381 42.07 -20.11 45.20
N ASP A 382 43.22 -19.99 44.54
CA ASP A 382 44.32 -19.15 45.00
C ASP A 382 43.94 -17.66 44.97
N LYS A 383 43.25 -17.19 43.92
CA LYS A 383 42.73 -15.83 43.82
C LYS A 383 41.75 -15.53 44.95
N THR A 384 40.76 -16.39 45.18
CA THR A 384 39.77 -16.20 46.25
C THR A 384 40.41 -16.26 47.64
N SER A 385 41.42 -17.12 47.84
CA SER A 385 42.23 -17.17 49.06
C SER A 385 43.02 -15.86 49.28
N ILE A 386 43.60 -15.28 48.22
CA ILE A 386 44.30 -13.99 48.28
C ILE A 386 43.32 -12.85 48.56
N GLU A 387 42.17 -12.81 47.87
CA GLU A 387 41.12 -11.81 48.11
C GLU A 387 40.58 -11.88 49.54
N GLN A 388 40.40 -13.09 50.08
CA GLN A 388 39.97 -13.29 51.45
C GLN A 388 41.04 -12.82 52.45
N LYS A 389 42.31 -13.15 52.22
CA LYS A 389 43.43 -12.64 53.03
C LYS A 389 43.52 -11.11 53.00
N PHE A 390 43.41 -10.49 51.83
CA PHE A 390 43.38 -9.03 51.71
C PHE A 390 42.18 -8.41 52.43
N ASN A 391 41.00 -9.02 52.32
CA ASN A 391 39.81 -8.54 53.01
C ASN A 391 39.93 -8.70 54.54
N ASP A 392 40.49 -9.80 55.02
CA ASP A 392 40.76 -10.03 56.43
C ASP A 392 41.82 -9.05 56.97
N GLU A 393 42.84 -8.73 56.18
CA GLU A 393 43.88 -7.75 56.52
C GLU A 393 43.32 -6.32 56.53
N ILE A 394 42.48 -5.94 55.56
CA ILE A 394 41.73 -4.67 55.57
C ILE A 394 40.82 -4.59 56.79
N LYS A 395 40.14 -5.69 57.14
CA LYS A 395 39.25 -5.74 58.31
C LYS A 395 40.02 -5.63 59.62
N ALA A 396 41.19 -6.24 59.71
CA ALA A 396 42.10 -6.11 60.85
C ALA A 396 42.63 -4.67 60.98
N LEU A 397 43.06 -4.05 59.87
CA LEU A 397 43.47 -2.64 59.83
C LEU A 397 42.35 -1.69 60.22
N LYS A 398 41.11 -1.94 59.74
CA LYS A 398 39.93 -1.17 60.14
C LYS A 398 39.65 -1.32 61.63
N GLN A 399 39.67 -2.54 62.16
CA GLN A 399 39.49 -2.77 63.60
C GLN A 399 40.61 -2.13 64.44
N ASP A 400 41.85 -2.16 63.98
CA ASP A 400 42.95 -1.50 64.67
C ASP A 400 42.78 0.03 64.64
N SER A 401 42.39 0.60 63.49
CA SER A 401 42.07 2.02 63.37
C SER A 401 40.86 2.42 64.24
N GLU A 402 39.84 1.57 64.36
CA GLU A 402 38.68 1.79 65.24
C GLU A 402 39.07 1.69 66.71
N LYS A 403 39.95 0.77 67.09
CA LYS A 403 40.52 0.69 68.44
C LYS A 403 41.37 1.92 68.75
N GLN A 404 42.16 2.41 67.79
CA GLN A 404 42.92 3.65 67.94
C GLN A 404 41.98 4.85 68.07
N ILE A 405 40.92 4.94 67.27
CA ILE A 405 39.89 5.98 67.38
C ILE A 405 39.18 5.89 68.74
N GLN A 406 38.85 4.68 69.23
CA GLN A 406 38.27 4.50 70.58
C GLN A 406 39.26 4.88 71.68
N SER A 407 40.54 4.56 71.53
CA SER A 407 41.61 4.97 72.46
C SER A 407 41.71 6.50 72.50
N PHE A 408 41.77 7.16 71.34
CA PHE A 408 41.77 8.61 71.25
C PHE A 408 40.46 9.22 71.79
N LYS A 409 39.32 8.58 71.56
CA LYS A 409 38.03 9.03 72.12
C LYS A 409 37.99 8.90 73.64
N THR A 410 38.60 7.86 74.20
CA THR A 410 38.75 7.69 75.64
C THR A 410 39.69 8.74 76.21
N GLN A 411 40.83 9.00 75.55
CA GLN A 411 41.74 10.09 75.92
C GLN A 411 41.08 11.47 75.81
N ILE A 412 40.27 11.71 74.79
CA ILE A 412 39.48 12.95 74.65
C ILE A 412 38.46 13.04 75.79
N SER A 413 37.74 11.97 76.11
CA SER A 413 36.79 11.96 77.22
C SER A 413 37.47 12.15 78.58
N GLU A 414 38.68 11.64 78.75
CA GLU A 414 39.49 11.79 79.96
C GLU A 414 40.08 13.21 80.06
N LEU A 415 40.51 13.79 78.93
CA LEU A 415 40.87 15.20 78.81
C LEU A 415 39.67 16.12 79.02
N GLU A 416 38.48 15.77 78.55
CA GLU A 416 37.22 16.47 78.79
C GLU A 416 36.81 16.37 80.26
N SER A 417 37.03 15.23 80.91
CA SER A 417 36.85 15.06 82.36
C SER A 417 37.84 15.94 83.14
N GLN A 418 39.11 15.96 82.73
CA GLN A 418 40.11 16.88 83.30
C GLN A 418 39.76 18.35 83.03
N ASN A 419 39.23 18.66 81.84
CA ASN A 419 38.75 19.99 81.49
C ASN A 419 37.52 20.34 82.29
N ASN A 420 36.62 19.41 82.60
CA ASN A 420 35.47 19.62 83.47
C ASN A 420 35.89 19.85 84.92
N VAL A 421 36.90 19.13 85.43
CA VAL A 421 37.50 19.41 86.74
C VAL A 421 38.12 20.81 86.76
N LYS A 422 38.92 21.16 85.73
CA LYS A 422 39.46 22.52 85.58
C LYS A 422 38.39 23.57 85.33
N THR A 423 37.27 23.22 84.68
CA THR A 423 36.12 24.09 84.46
C THR A 423 35.38 24.31 85.76
N ASN A 424 35.30 23.31 86.64
CA ASN A 424 34.73 23.46 87.97
C ASN A 424 35.63 24.27 88.91
N GLU A 425 36.96 24.09 88.84
CA GLU A 425 37.93 24.97 89.52
C GLU A 425 37.89 26.38 88.93
N PHE A 426 37.73 26.51 87.61
CA PHE A 426 37.47 27.77 86.94
C PHE A 426 36.12 28.34 87.36
N HIS A 427 35.10 27.52 87.61
CA HIS A 427 33.76 27.96 88.01
C HIS A 427 33.72 28.41 89.47
N GLU A 428 34.52 27.81 90.36
CA GLU A 428 34.77 28.35 91.71
C GLU A 428 35.52 29.69 91.63
N LYS A 429 36.50 29.80 90.73
CA LYS A 429 37.19 31.07 90.43
C LYS A 429 36.27 32.08 89.73
N GLU A 430 35.31 31.62 88.93
CA GLU A 430 34.28 32.38 88.23
C GLU A 430 33.19 32.82 89.21
N GLN A 431 32.91 32.06 90.27
CA GLN A 431 32.02 32.44 91.37
C GLN A 431 32.69 33.45 92.32
N GLN A 432 33.99 33.30 92.59
CA GLN A 432 34.79 34.34 93.24
C GLN A 432 34.86 35.63 92.41
N MET A 433 35.05 35.49 91.09
CA MET A 433 34.92 36.57 90.13
C MET A 433 33.51 37.14 90.11
N LYS A 434 32.43 36.34 90.17
CA LYS A 434 31.03 36.81 90.23
C LYS A 434 30.71 37.54 91.53
N ASN A 435 31.35 37.21 92.65
CA ASN A 435 31.21 37.98 93.88
C ASN A 435 31.94 39.34 93.82
N LEU A 436 33.12 39.39 93.20
CA LEU A 436 33.81 40.65 92.90
C LEU A 436 33.11 41.44 91.78
N GLN A 437 32.50 40.74 90.82
CA GLN A 437 31.75 41.26 89.69
C GLN A 437 30.37 41.71 90.10
N SER A 438 29.75 41.17 91.17
CA SER A 438 28.51 41.69 91.76
C SER A 438 28.75 42.95 92.60
N GLN A 439 29.92 43.06 93.25
CA GLN A 439 30.37 44.32 93.87
C GLN A 439 30.71 45.38 92.81
N LEU A 440 31.34 44.99 91.70
CA LEU A 440 31.55 45.85 90.53
C LEU A 440 30.26 46.13 89.77
N GLU A 441 29.30 45.21 89.70
CA GLU A 441 27.99 45.39 89.07
C GLU A 441 27.12 46.31 89.91
N GLN A 442 27.20 46.30 91.24
CA GLN A 442 26.47 47.27 92.05
C GLN A 442 27.04 48.68 91.85
N ILE A 443 28.36 48.84 91.83
CA ILE A 443 29.02 50.14 91.52
C ILE A 443 28.79 50.55 90.05
N SER A 444 28.75 49.59 89.14
CA SER A 444 28.41 49.78 87.72
C SER A 444 26.94 50.14 87.55
N LYS A 445 26.03 49.58 88.35
CA LYS A 445 24.58 49.82 88.31
C LYS A 445 24.24 51.19 88.92
N ASP A 446 24.93 51.60 89.98
CA ASP A 446 24.82 52.95 90.54
C ASP A 446 25.41 54.00 89.56
N ASN A 447 26.53 53.69 88.89
CA ASN A 447 27.08 54.52 87.81
C ASN A 447 26.22 54.49 86.53
N ALA A 448 25.54 53.38 86.24
CA ALA A 448 24.66 53.19 85.09
C ALA A 448 23.27 53.79 85.33
N GLU A 449 22.77 53.90 86.55
CA GLU A 449 21.57 54.69 86.88
C GLU A 449 21.88 56.19 86.79
N LEU A 450 23.07 56.62 87.21
CA LEU A 450 23.52 58.00 87.00
C LEU A 450 23.76 58.30 85.50
N HIS A 451 24.37 57.37 84.77
CA HIS A 451 24.50 57.45 83.31
C HIS A 451 23.16 57.32 82.60
N GLN A 452 22.20 56.51 83.05
CA GLN A 452 20.84 56.48 82.48
C GLN A 452 20.08 57.75 82.81
N GLN A 453 20.28 58.42 83.95
CA GLN A 453 19.64 59.71 84.21
C GLN A 453 20.27 60.83 83.37
N ILE A 454 21.58 60.78 83.13
CA ILE A 454 22.31 61.71 82.26
C ILE A 454 21.98 61.44 80.79
N GLU A 455 21.97 60.19 80.34
CA GLU A 455 21.57 59.74 79.00
C GLU A 455 20.08 59.88 78.79
N HIS A 456 19.21 59.70 79.79
CA HIS A 456 17.77 59.98 79.64
C HIS A 456 17.53 61.49 79.60
N LYS A 457 18.32 62.33 80.29
CA LYS A 457 18.26 63.79 80.14
C LYS A 457 18.87 64.26 78.83
N GLN A 458 19.99 63.69 78.42
CA GLN A 458 20.63 63.95 77.13
C GLN A 458 19.75 63.45 76.00
N HIS A 459 19.19 62.25 76.07
CA HIS A 459 18.19 61.70 75.15
C HIS A 459 16.84 62.41 75.27
N GLU A 460 16.41 62.97 76.41
CA GLU A 460 15.23 63.85 76.45
C GLU A 460 15.51 65.15 75.70
N TYR A 461 16.69 65.76 75.90
CA TYR A 461 17.09 66.99 75.22
C TYR A 461 17.46 66.75 73.77
N GLU A 462 18.02 65.61 73.43
CA GLU A 462 18.46 65.17 72.10
C GLU A 462 17.31 64.51 71.37
N THR A 463 16.31 63.95 72.03
CA THR A 463 15.01 63.56 71.44
C THR A 463 14.10 64.77 71.36
N LYS A 464 14.15 65.78 72.24
CA LYS A 464 13.50 67.08 71.99
C LYS A 464 14.22 67.90 70.94
N LEU A 465 15.55 67.86 70.87
CA LEU A 465 16.34 68.50 69.82
C LEU A 465 16.13 67.74 68.52
N ASN A 466 16.16 66.40 68.51
CA ASN A 466 15.84 65.56 67.35
C ASN A 466 14.35 65.45 67.07
N GLN A 467 13.43 65.79 67.96
CA GLN A 467 12.01 65.95 67.66
C GLN A 467 11.73 67.36 67.20
N LEU A 468 12.37 68.41 67.70
CA LEU A 468 12.31 69.73 67.08
C LEU A 468 13.07 69.74 65.76
N GLN A 469 14.15 68.98 65.63
CA GLN A 469 14.97 68.83 64.43
C GLN A 469 14.36 67.80 63.51
N LYS A 470 13.66 66.75 63.96
CA LYS A 470 12.81 65.91 63.07
C LYS A 470 11.45 66.52 62.85
N GLU A 471 10.91 67.40 63.66
CA GLU A 471 9.70 68.15 63.33
C GLU A 471 10.09 69.31 62.45
N PHE A 472 11.24 69.96 62.64
CA PHE A 472 11.79 70.95 61.72
C PHE A 472 12.25 70.27 60.44
N ASP A 473 13.02 69.19 60.50
CA ASP A 473 13.47 68.41 59.33
C ASP A 473 12.32 67.64 58.74
N ASN A 474 11.38 67.00 59.45
CA ASN A 474 10.17 66.44 58.83
C ASN A 474 9.21 67.52 58.39
N LYS A 475 9.19 68.73 58.93
CA LYS A 475 8.36 69.82 58.39
C LYS A 475 9.07 70.51 57.24
N VAL A 476 10.40 70.53 57.19
CA VAL A 476 11.27 70.99 56.09
C VAL A 476 11.43 69.89 55.06
N GLN A 477 11.24 68.62 55.38
CA GLN A 477 11.30 67.44 54.52
C GLN A 477 9.90 67.03 54.11
N THR A 478 8.85 67.28 54.89
CA THR A 478 7.46 67.23 54.41
C THR A 478 7.14 68.50 53.67
N GLN A 479 7.66 69.68 54.05
CA GLN A 479 7.63 70.86 53.16
C GLN A 479 8.63 70.75 52.03
N ASN A 480 9.78 70.07 52.11
CA ASN A 480 10.64 69.81 50.94
C ASN A 480 10.15 68.59 50.18
N GLN A 481 9.36 67.67 50.71
CA GLN A 481 8.77 66.58 49.93
C GLN A 481 7.42 67.01 49.41
N GLN A 482 6.69 67.92 50.07
CA GLN A 482 5.53 68.61 49.51
C GLN A 482 5.97 69.73 48.60
N ALA A 483 7.06 70.44 48.85
CA ALA A 483 7.64 71.40 47.92
C ALA A 483 8.54 70.73 46.91
N ASN A 484 9.13 69.54 47.12
CA ASN A 484 9.76 68.79 46.03
C ASN A 484 8.75 67.93 45.32
N SER A 485 7.68 67.39 45.90
CA SER A 485 6.61 66.78 45.10
C SER A 485 5.73 67.84 44.46
N SER A 486 5.51 69.01 45.08
CA SER A 486 4.94 70.16 44.39
C SER A 486 5.94 70.80 43.46
N MET A 487 7.26 70.80 43.69
CA MET A 487 8.27 71.28 42.73
C MET A 487 8.57 70.21 41.69
N GLU A 488 8.32 68.93 41.89
CA GLU A 488 8.52 67.84 40.93
C GLU A 488 7.22 67.55 40.19
N SER A 489 6.07 67.88 40.78
CA SER A 489 4.80 68.09 40.10
C SER A 489 4.79 69.43 39.39
N ILE A 490 5.34 70.51 39.95
CA ILE A 490 5.53 71.80 39.25
C ILE A 490 6.66 71.66 38.26
N ILE A 491 7.71 70.83 38.44
CA ILE A 491 8.77 70.58 37.45
C ILE A 491 8.23 69.60 36.43
N LYS A 492 7.42 68.59 36.75
CA LYS A 492 6.72 67.79 35.74
C LYS A 492 5.64 68.59 35.04
N GLU A 493 4.93 69.49 35.71
CA GLU A 493 3.95 70.41 35.12
C GLU A 493 4.64 71.58 34.46
N TYR A 494 5.87 71.93 34.80
CA TYR A 494 6.71 72.94 34.16
C TYR A 494 7.51 72.32 33.04
N GLU A 495 7.85 71.03 33.06
CA GLU A 495 8.43 70.25 31.96
C GLU A 495 7.33 69.79 31.04
N GLN A 496 6.14 69.45 31.52
CA GLN A 496 4.95 69.30 30.70
C GLN A 496 4.47 70.67 30.24
N SER A 497 4.51 71.74 31.04
CA SER A 497 4.23 73.12 30.56
C SER A 497 5.35 73.66 29.72
N ARG A 498 6.60 73.18 29.81
CA ARG A 498 7.73 73.61 28.98
C ARG A 498 7.81 72.76 27.74
N ASN A 499 7.47 71.49 27.78
CA ASN A 499 7.31 70.65 26.60
C ASN A 499 6.03 71.03 25.90
N THR A 500 4.91 71.29 26.59
CA THR A 500 3.73 71.90 25.97
C THR A 500 3.96 73.37 25.68
N ASN A 501 4.83 74.15 26.34
CA ASN A 501 5.23 75.48 25.85
C ASN A 501 6.20 75.37 24.69
N GLU A 502 7.04 74.35 24.58
CA GLU A 502 7.92 74.13 23.44
C GLU A 502 7.10 73.63 22.27
N THR A 503 6.14 72.73 22.51
CA THR A 503 5.14 72.29 21.54
C THR A 503 4.23 73.46 21.20
N LEU A 504 3.69 74.20 22.17
CA LEU A 504 2.90 75.43 21.96
C LEU A 504 3.73 76.54 21.34
N LYS A 505 5.05 76.60 21.49
CA LYS A 505 5.95 77.61 20.88
C LYS A 505 6.39 77.17 19.50
N LYS A 506 6.45 75.85 19.24
CA LYS A 506 6.57 75.27 17.91
C LYS A 506 5.26 75.41 17.15
N ASP A 507 4.14 75.21 17.83
CA ASP A 507 2.78 75.49 17.39
C ASP A 507 2.53 76.99 17.35
N LEU A 508 3.15 77.82 18.20
CA LEU A 508 3.07 79.28 18.13
C LEU A 508 3.95 79.77 17.00
N GLN A 509 5.07 79.11 16.70
CA GLN A 509 5.90 79.40 15.54
C GLN A 509 5.24 78.89 14.26
N GLU A 510 4.57 77.74 14.29
CA GLU A 510 3.74 77.26 13.20
C GLU A 510 2.46 78.08 13.08
N LEU A 511 1.88 78.57 14.17
CA LEU A 511 0.70 79.44 14.17
C LEU A 511 1.11 80.88 13.88
N GLN A 512 2.34 81.31 14.16
CA GLN A 512 2.92 82.57 13.71
C GLN A 512 3.33 82.49 12.26
N SER A 513 3.83 81.34 11.79
CA SER A 513 4.04 81.07 10.37
C SER A 513 2.69 81.03 9.69
N LYS A 514 1.72 80.24 10.17
CA LYS A 514 0.35 80.19 9.65
C LYS A 514 -0.36 81.52 9.83
N TYR A 515 -0.13 82.30 10.87
CA TYR A 515 -0.70 83.64 11.03
C TYR A 515 0.02 84.63 10.12
N HIS A 516 1.31 84.47 9.84
CA HIS A 516 2.03 85.28 8.86
C HIS A 516 1.63 84.91 7.45
N ASP A 517 1.42 83.62 7.17
CA ASP A 517 0.91 83.07 5.92
C ASP A 517 -0.53 83.51 5.75
N LEU A 518 -1.38 83.39 6.77
CA LEU A 518 -2.78 83.86 6.79
C LEU A 518 -2.87 85.39 6.85
N GLN A 519 -1.89 86.11 7.38
CA GLN A 519 -1.80 87.56 7.32
C GLN A 519 -1.34 88.00 5.94
N THR A 520 -0.44 87.25 5.31
CA THR A 520 -0.04 87.43 3.92
C THR A 520 -1.22 87.09 3.02
N GLU A 521 -1.96 86.03 3.29
CA GLU A 521 -3.15 85.59 2.58
C GLU A 521 -4.32 86.54 2.87
N TYR A 522 -4.47 87.08 4.08
CA TYR A 522 -5.41 88.16 4.41
C TYR A 522 -5.02 89.46 3.72
N GLN A 523 -3.74 89.77 3.58
CA GLN A 523 -3.29 90.94 2.83
C GLN A 523 -3.43 90.74 1.32
N THR A 524 -3.26 89.51 0.86
CA THR A 524 -3.53 89.07 -0.52
C THR A 524 -5.04 89.07 -0.77
N HIS A 525 -5.85 88.71 0.21
CA HIS A 525 -7.31 88.77 0.17
C HIS A 525 -7.83 90.19 0.38
N LEU A 526 -7.12 91.08 1.06
CA LEU A 526 -7.46 92.50 1.15
C LEU A 526 -7.15 93.18 -0.17
N THR A 527 -5.97 92.92 -0.76
CA THR A 527 -5.64 93.43 -2.11
C THR A 527 -6.52 92.79 -3.18
N SER A 528 -6.84 91.50 -3.05
CA SER A 528 -7.81 90.81 -3.90
C SER A 528 -9.24 91.30 -3.65
N ASN A 529 -9.65 91.60 -2.41
CA ASN A 529 -10.95 92.21 -2.12
C ASN A 529 -11.01 93.66 -2.57
N GLU A 530 -9.90 94.37 -2.60
CA GLU A 530 -9.82 95.73 -3.14
C GLU A 530 -9.87 95.69 -4.67
N GLN A 531 -9.24 94.68 -5.30
CA GLN A 531 -9.42 94.36 -6.72
C GLN A 531 -10.84 93.86 -7.03
N LEU A 532 -11.43 93.02 -6.17
CA LEU A 532 -12.80 92.53 -6.28
C LEU A 532 -13.81 93.63 -6.00
N LYS A 533 -13.49 94.59 -5.14
CA LYS A 533 -14.30 95.79 -4.90
C LYS A 533 -14.20 96.71 -6.09
N ASN A 534 -13.01 96.94 -6.66
CA ASN A 534 -12.87 97.73 -7.88
C ASN A 534 -13.56 97.07 -9.07
N THR A 535 -13.46 95.74 -9.22
CA THR A 535 -14.21 95.01 -10.25
C THR A 535 -15.69 94.92 -9.92
N SER A 536 -16.10 94.82 -8.66
CA SER A 536 -17.50 94.88 -8.24
C SER A 536 -18.07 96.27 -8.46
N ASP A 537 -17.34 97.34 -8.20
CA ASP A 537 -17.77 98.71 -8.44
C ASP A 537 -17.86 98.94 -9.96
N ASN A 538 -16.93 98.39 -10.75
CA ASN A 538 -17.05 98.37 -12.22
C ASN A 538 -18.26 97.53 -12.68
N ILE A 539 -18.49 96.35 -12.11
CA ILE A 539 -19.64 95.48 -12.44
C ILE A 539 -20.94 96.13 -11.95
N VAL A 540 -20.97 96.85 -10.83
CA VAL A 540 -22.15 97.58 -10.35
C VAL A 540 -22.43 98.75 -11.28
N ASN A 541 -21.40 99.46 -11.75
CA ASN A 541 -21.57 100.51 -12.75
C ASN A 541 -22.05 99.93 -14.10
N GLU A 542 -21.50 98.79 -14.55
CA GLU A 542 -21.95 98.08 -15.75
C GLU A 542 -23.35 97.49 -15.59
N LYS A 543 -23.67 96.92 -14.42
CA LYS A 543 -25.02 96.42 -14.08
C LYS A 543 -26.00 97.57 -13.98
N GLN A 544 -25.62 98.73 -13.46
CA GLN A 544 -26.50 99.89 -13.43
C GLN A 544 -26.78 100.39 -14.85
N ALA A 545 -25.75 100.46 -15.71
CA ALA A 545 -25.93 100.76 -17.13
C ALA A 545 -26.81 99.71 -17.84
N LEU A 546 -26.63 98.43 -17.52
CA LEU A 546 -27.43 97.34 -18.06
C LEU A 546 -28.85 97.32 -17.49
N ILE A 547 -29.06 97.67 -16.23
CA ILE A 547 -30.38 97.84 -15.60
C ILE A 547 -31.10 99.01 -16.27
N ASP A 548 -30.42 100.12 -16.53
CA ASP A 548 -31.03 101.24 -17.25
C ASP A 548 -31.42 100.82 -18.68
N GLN A 549 -30.59 100.03 -19.34
CA GLN A 549 -30.86 99.48 -20.68
C GLN A 549 -31.98 98.42 -20.67
N LEU A 550 -32.01 97.52 -19.69
CA LEU A 550 -33.04 96.50 -19.50
C LEU A 550 -34.35 97.12 -19.02
N THR A 551 -34.33 98.19 -18.24
CA THR A 551 -35.54 98.93 -17.84
C THR A 551 -36.17 99.58 -19.06
N LYS A 552 -35.35 100.12 -19.96
CA LYS A 552 -35.82 100.59 -21.26
C LYS A 552 -36.44 99.45 -22.09
N GLN A 553 -35.76 98.31 -22.19
CA GLN A 553 -36.28 97.13 -22.91
C GLN A 553 -37.51 96.53 -22.23
N LEU A 554 -37.61 96.52 -20.90
CA LEU A 554 -38.75 96.00 -20.14
C LEU A 554 -39.98 96.88 -20.36
N ASN A 555 -39.83 98.20 -20.37
CA ASN A 555 -40.92 99.10 -20.70
C ASN A 555 -41.41 98.87 -22.16
N GLU A 556 -40.48 98.68 -23.09
CA GLU A 556 -40.79 98.31 -24.48
C GLU A 556 -41.46 96.92 -24.57
N MET A 557 -41.04 95.93 -23.76
CA MET A 557 -41.57 94.57 -23.77
C MET A 557 -42.90 94.43 -23.02
N GLN A 558 -43.14 95.18 -21.95
CA GLN A 558 -44.44 95.28 -21.28
C GLN A 558 -45.49 95.86 -22.23
N GLN A 559 -45.08 96.77 -23.10
CA GLN A 559 -45.91 97.28 -24.19
C GLN A 559 -46.25 96.17 -25.20
N VAL A 560 -45.26 95.35 -25.61
CA VAL A 560 -45.50 94.12 -26.42
C VAL A 560 -46.43 93.14 -25.70
N GLN A 561 -46.28 92.95 -24.39
CA GLN A 561 -47.04 91.94 -23.64
C GLN A 561 -48.51 92.35 -23.44
N ALA A 562 -48.81 93.63 -23.22
CA ALA A 562 -50.18 94.12 -23.14
C ALA A 562 -50.93 93.92 -24.47
N GLU A 563 -50.29 94.24 -25.60
CA GLU A 563 -50.88 94.03 -26.93
C GLU A 563 -51.05 92.54 -27.28
N LEU A 564 -50.11 91.68 -26.84
CA LEU A 564 -50.18 90.22 -27.07
C LEU A 564 -51.26 89.54 -26.21
N ILE A 565 -51.40 89.92 -24.92
CA ILE A 565 -52.45 89.39 -24.04
C ILE A 565 -53.82 89.71 -24.63
N GLU A 566 -54.04 90.93 -25.12
CA GLU A 566 -55.31 91.28 -25.75
C GLU A 566 -55.61 90.42 -26.99
N LYS A 567 -54.58 90.11 -27.79
CA LYS A 567 -54.70 89.23 -28.97
C LYS A 567 -54.94 87.76 -28.59
N GLN A 568 -54.26 87.25 -27.56
CA GLN A 568 -54.42 85.88 -27.07
C GLN A 568 -55.77 85.67 -26.38
N MET A 569 -56.28 86.65 -25.63
CA MET A 569 -57.63 86.55 -25.04
C MET A 569 -58.71 86.43 -26.13
N LYS A 570 -58.56 87.13 -27.27
CA LYS A 570 -59.46 86.98 -28.42
C LYS A 570 -59.35 85.59 -29.07
N GLN A 571 -58.15 85.07 -29.25
CA GLN A 571 -57.93 83.72 -29.82
C GLN A 571 -58.40 82.59 -28.88
N HIS A 572 -58.17 82.70 -27.57
CA HIS A 572 -58.59 81.70 -26.60
C HIS A 572 -60.12 81.68 -26.43
N ALA A 573 -60.79 82.84 -26.54
CA ALA A 573 -62.24 82.90 -26.57
C ALA A 573 -62.83 82.19 -27.81
N GLU A 574 -62.19 82.29 -28.97
CA GLU A 574 -62.57 81.51 -30.17
C GLU A 574 -62.30 80.01 -30.02
N PHE A 575 -61.17 79.62 -29.43
CA PHE A 575 -60.81 78.21 -29.23
C PHE A 575 -61.72 77.51 -28.21
N GLU A 576 -62.05 78.13 -27.08
CA GLU A 576 -63.02 77.57 -26.12
C GLU A 576 -64.41 77.42 -26.73
N ARG A 577 -64.81 78.31 -27.65
CA ARG A 577 -66.05 78.17 -28.41
C ARG A 577 -66.04 76.92 -29.30
N LYS A 578 -64.94 76.67 -30.01
CA LYS A 578 -64.79 75.46 -30.84
C LYS A 578 -64.69 74.19 -29.99
N ARG A 579 -63.97 74.21 -28.87
CA ARG A 579 -63.86 73.07 -27.96
C ARG A 579 -65.21 72.70 -27.32
N THR A 580 -66.01 73.70 -26.95
CA THR A 580 -67.35 73.46 -26.41
C THR A 580 -68.34 72.95 -27.46
N GLU A 581 -68.23 73.40 -28.72
CA GLU A 581 -68.98 72.83 -29.86
C GLU A 581 -68.58 71.37 -30.13
N GLU A 582 -67.28 71.05 -30.17
CA GLU A 582 -66.80 69.67 -30.36
C GLU A 582 -67.13 68.76 -29.18
N SER A 583 -67.06 69.26 -27.94
CA SER A 583 -67.47 68.52 -26.73
C SER A 583 -68.97 68.22 -26.74
N HIS A 584 -69.82 69.17 -27.13
CA HIS A 584 -71.27 68.91 -27.27
C HIS A 584 -71.54 67.88 -28.36
N ASN A 585 -70.75 67.86 -29.44
CA ASN A 585 -70.90 66.88 -30.51
C ASN A 585 -70.47 65.47 -30.07
N PHE A 586 -69.37 65.34 -29.31
CA PHE A 586 -68.95 64.06 -28.74
C PHE A 586 -69.92 63.54 -27.68
N GLU A 587 -70.45 64.42 -26.81
CA GLU A 587 -71.43 64.02 -25.80
C GLU A 587 -72.74 63.58 -26.44
N LYS A 588 -73.17 64.23 -27.53
CA LYS A 588 -74.32 63.80 -28.33
C LYS A 588 -74.12 62.40 -28.93
N ILE A 589 -72.96 62.14 -29.55
CA ILE A 589 -72.66 60.83 -30.16
C ILE A 589 -72.56 59.73 -29.10
N LEU A 590 -71.95 59.99 -27.95
CA LEU A 590 -71.87 59.04 -26.84
C LEU A 590 -73.25 58.70 -26.27
N LYS A 591 -74.15 59.69 -26.18
CA LYS A 591 -75.51 59.48 -25.69
C LYS A 591 -76.36 58.66 -26.67
N GLU A 592 -76.24 58.94 -27.97
CA GLU A 592 -76.91 58.16 -29.03
C GLU A 592 -76.43 56.69 -29.04
N LYS A 593 -75.11 56.46 -28.90
CA LYS A 593 -74.55 55.10 -28.78
C LYS A 593 -74.95 54.38 -27.49
N ALA A 594 -75.03 55.09 -26.36
CA ALA A 594 -75.48 54.52 -25.09
C ALA A 594 -76.96 54.10 -25.14
N GLU A 595 -77.83 54.95 -25.70
CA GLU A 595 -79.25 54.62 -25.89
C GLU A 595 -79.44 53.43 -26.86
N GLU A 596 -78.60 53.29 -27.88
CA GLU A 596 -78.65 52.15 -28.81
C GLU A 596 -78.30 50.82 -28.13
N TYR A 597 -77.23 50.77 -27.31
CA TYR A 597 -76.89 49.56 -26.54
C TYR A 597 -77.90 49.26 -25.43
N GLU A 598 -78.47 50.29 -24.80
CA GLU A 598 -79.47 50.12 -23.74
C GLU A 598 -80.80 49.57 -24.32
N ASN A 599 -81.21 50.02 -25.51
CA ASN A 599 -82.34 49.45 -26.24
C ASN A 599 -82.10 47.99 -26.67
N GLN A 600 -80.88 47.63 -27.10
CA GLN A 600 -80.53 46.24 -27.39
C GLN A 600 -80.60 45.33 -26.14
N ILE A 601 -80.13 45.82 -24.98
CA ILE A 601 -80.18 45.09 -23.71
C ILE A 601 -81.63 44.93 -23.21
N VAL A 602 -82.47 45.96 -23.34
CA VAL A 602 -83.88 45.90 -22.93
C VAL A 602 -84.66 44.91 -23.79
N LEU A 603 -84.43 44.87 -25.11
CA LEU A 603 -85.08 43.92 -26.00
C LEU A 603 -84.68 42.48 -25.66
N MET A 604 -83.38 42.23 -25.42
CA MET A 604 -82.86 40.91 -25.07
C MET A 604 -83.38 40.43 -23.69
N LYS A 605 -83.56 41.35 -22.72
CA LYS A 605 -84.24 41.06 -21.43
C LYS A 605 -85.74 40.80 -21.58
N SER A 606 -86.42 41.44 -22.52
CA SER A 606 -87.85 41.20 -22.79
C SER A 606 -88.09 39.83 -23.45
N GLN A 607 -87.20 39.41 -24.36
CA GLN A 607 -87.26 38.09 -25.00
C GLN A 607 -86.99 36.95 -24.00
N PHE A 608 -86.00 37.12 -23.12
CA PHE A 608 -85.73 36.14 -22.05
C PHE A 608 -86.89 36.04 -21.04
N ARG A 609 -87.60 37.13 -20.73
CA ARG A 609 -88.76 37.11 -19.82
C ARG A 609 -89.97 36.36 -20.39
N VAL A 610 -90.26 36.51 -21.68
CA VAL A 610 -91.37 35.77 -22.34
C VAL A 610 -91.04 34.27 -22.44
N GLU A 611 -89.79 33.92 -22.74
CA GLU A 611 -89.30 32.53 -22.69
C GLU A 611 -89.41 31.91 -21.29
N THR A 612 -89.21 32.71 -20.23
CA THR A 612 -89.36 32.25 -18.84
C THR A 612 -90.84 32.11 -18.43
N GLU A 613 -91.74 33.00 -18.86
CA GLU A 613 -93.18 32.93 -18.55
C GLU A 613 -93.91 31.80 -19.29
N ASN A 614 -93.52 31.48 -20.54
CA ASN A 614 -94.06 30.30 -21.24
C ASN A 614 -93.56 28.98 -20.64
N SER A 615 -92.29 28.92 -20.20
CA SER A 615 -91.77 27.76 -19.47
C SER A 615 -92.48 27.55 -18.12
N ASN A 616 -92.94 28.63 -17.47
CA ASN A 616 -93.73 28.58 -16.24
C ASN A 616 -95.21 28.20 -16.48
N LEU A 617 -95.85 28.61 -17.59
CA LEU A 617 -97.22 28.19 -17.93
C LEU A 617 -97.29 26.71 -18.32
N ASP A 618 -96.26 26.20 -19.01
CA ASP A 618 -96.12 24.77 -19.31
C ASP A 618 -95.81 23.94 -18.05
N HIS A 619 -95.02 24.46 -17.10
CA HIS A 619 -94.86 23.85 -15.78
C HIS A 619 -96.19 23.81 -14.98
N GLU A 620 -97.10 24.76 -15.18
CA GLU A 620 -98.39 24.84 -14.48
C GLU A 620 -99.49 23.97 -15.13
N GLN A 621 -99.44 23.76 -16.46
CA GLN A 621 -100.26 22.74 -17.13
C GLN A 621 -99.78 21.30 -16.80
N GLU A 622 -98.47 21.08 -16.67
CA GLU A 622 -97.89 19.81 -16.21
C GLU A 622 -98.22 19.55 -14.70
N LYS A 623 -98.31 20.61 -13.88
CA LYS A 623 -98.73 20.55 -12.46
C LYS A 623 -100.23 20.24 -12.28
N LEU A 624 -101.12 20.64 -13.20
CA LEU A 624 -102.54 20.25 -13.18
C LEU A 624 -102.77 18.82 -13.70
N ARG A 625 -101.90 18.34 -14.60
CA ARG A 625 -101.98 16.99 -15.17
C ARG A 625 -101.38 15.93 -14.22
N LEU A 626 -100.26 16.21 -13.55
CA LEU A 626 -99.74 15.38 -12.45
C LEU A 626 -100.66 15.37 -11.20
N LYS A 627 -101.57 16.35 -11.05
CA LYS A 627 -102.63 16.33 -10.03
C LYS A 627 -103.82 15.42 -10.37
N THR A 628 -103.97 14.99 -11.63
CA THR A 628 -105.08 14.11 -12.08
C THR A 628 -104.65 12.63 -12.19
N GLN A 629 -103.36 12.30 -12.17
CA GLN A 629 -102.86 10.91 -12.25
C GLN A 629 -102.37 10.27 -10.95
N LEU A 630 -102.43 10.96 -9.79
CA LEU A 630 -102.03 10.35 -8.52
C LEU A 630 -103.09 10.43 -7.40
N GLN A 631 -104.36 10.66 -7.78
CA GLN A 631 -105.54 10.36 -6.97
C GLN A 631 -106.70 9.81 -7.83
N GLN A 632 -106.34 9.08 -8.89
CA GLN A 632 -107.12 8.05 -9.58
C GLN A 632 -106.05 7.22 -10.32
N ALA A 633 -105.87 5.91 -10.10
CA ALA A 633 -106.95 4.95 -10.04
C ALA A 633 -108.07 5.35 -11.01
N ILE A 634 -107.68 5.62 -12.27
CA ILE A 634 -108.38 5.65 -13.56
C ILE A 634 -107.51 6.46 -14.54
N GLN A 635 -106.87 5.76 -15.48
CA GLN A 635 -106.60 6.17 -16.87
C GLN A 635 -105.71 7.43 -17.21
N ALA A 636 -104.64 7.14 -17.96
CA ALA A 636 -104.21 7.77 -19.23
C ALA A 636 -103.26 9.00 -19.28
N ASN A 637 -102.06 8.78 -19.89
CA ASN A 637 -101.21 9.70 -20.70
C ASN A 637 -100.37 10.84 -20.03
N SER A 638 -99.01 10.83 -20.20
CA SER A 638 -98.14 11.64 -21.13
C SER A 638 -98.06 13.15 -20.78
N GLY A 639 -96.93 13.84 -20.61
CA GLY A 639 -95.66 13.85 -21.37
C GLY A 639 -95.41 15.27 -21.94
N ASN A 640 -94.16 15.77 -21.80
CA ASN A 640 -93.49 16.94 -22.41
C ASN A 640 -93.78 18.34 -21.80
N ALA A 641 -92.79 19.17 -21.41
CA ALA A 641 -91.58 19.70 -22.09
C ALA A 641 -91.86 20.80 -23.13
N ALA A 642 -91.26 21.99 -22.90
CA ALA A 642 -90.83 23.04 -23.85
C ALA A 642 -90.39 24.28 -23.00
N SER A 643 -89.43 25.16 -23.35
CA SER A 643 -89.28 25.98 -24.60
C SER A 643 -90.56 26.81 -24.86
N PRO A 644 -90.64 27.87 -25.68
CA PRO A 644 -89.71 28.37 -26.71
C PRO A 644 -89.62 29.92 -26.71
N THR A 645 -88.87 30.58 -27.59
CA THR A 645 -89.28 30.98 -28.95
C THR A 645 -88.21 31.95 -29.49
N THR A 646 -87.46 31.62 -30.53
CA THR A 646 -87.69 31.95 -31.96
C THR A 646 -86.29 31.84 -32.58
N ASN A 647 -86.01 31.33 -33.78
CA ASN A 647 -86.62 31.63 -35.06
C ASN A 647 -86.18 30.55 -36.05
N SER A 648 -87.14 30.10 -36.86
CA SER A 648 -87.10 28.89 -37.67
C SER A 648 -86.76 29.15 -39.13
N HIS A 649 -85.89 28.32 -39.70
CA HIS A 649 -86.13 27.58 -40.94
C HIS A 649 -85.09 26.44 -40.94
N ALA A 650 -85.32 25.31 -40.29
CA ALA A 650 -86.33 24.28 -40.56
C ALA A 650 -86.33 23.82 -42.03
N LYS A 651 -85.89 22.57 -42.22
CA LYS A 651 -86.26 21.65 -43.31
C LYS A 651 -85.70 21.91 -44.71
N GLN A 652 -84.39 21.76 -44.83
CA GLN A 652 -83.75 21.04 -45.95
C GLN A 652 -82.39 20.57 -45.43
N LEU A 653 -81.92 19.39 -45.87
CA LEU A 653 -80.61 18.80 -45.52
C LEU A 653 -80.44 18.03 -44.20
N GLU A 654 -81.53 17.71 -43.49
CA GLU A 654 -81.64 16.39 -42.80
C GLU A 654 -82.45 15.39 -43.66
N TYR A 655 -82.70 15.77 -44.91
CA TYR A 655 -83.09 14.85 -45.99
C TYR A 655 -81.85 14.40 -46.80
N GLU A 656 -80.72 15.12 -46.79
CA GLU A 656 -79.60 14.82 -47.71
C GLU A 656 -78.42 14.03 -47.11
N LEU A 657 -78.36 13.79 -45.80
CA LEU A 657 -77.38 12.87 -45.20
C LEU A 657 -77.96 11.49 -44.82
N THR A 658 -79.28 11.33 -44.94
CA THR A 658 -79.97 10.04 -45.04
C THR A 658 -80.26 9.67 -46.51
N GLU A 659 -80.45 10.64 -47.41
CA GLU A 659 -80.46 10.41 -48.85
C GLU A 659 -79.04 10.20 -49.42
N ALA A 660 -77.95 10.72 -48.85
CA ALA A 660 -76.59 10.33 -49.28
C ALA A 660 -76.17 8.93 -48.77
N ARG A 661 -76.74 8.43 -47.67
CA ARG A 661 -76.59 7.00 -47.30
C ARG A 661 -77.44 6.08 -48.18
N TYR A 662 -78.58 6.54 -48.71
CA TYR A 662 -79.42 5.83 -49.69
C TYR A 662 -78.94 5.99 -51.15
N GLN A 663 -78.20 7.06 -51.48
CA GLN A 663 -77.61 7.30 -52.81
C GLN A 663 -76.18 6.76 -52.93
N ILE A 664 -75.45 6.54 -51.83
CA ILE A 664 -74.20 5.74 -51.84
C ILE A 664 -74.51 4.26 -52.08
N GLU A 665 -75.65 3.75 -51.60
CA GLU A 665 -76.15 2.39 -51.87
C GLU A 665 -76.75 2.24 -53.30
N LYS A 666 -77.09 3.35 -53.96
CA LYS A 666 -77.62 3.41 -55.34
C LYS A 666 -76.56 3.77 -56.41
N LEU A 667 -75.52 4.54 -56.05
CA LEU A 667 -74.34 4.81 -56.87
C LEU A 667 -73.32 3.65 -56.84
N GLN A 668 -73.38 2.77 -55.83
CA GLN A 668 -72.74 1.45 -55.82
C GLN A 668 -73.35 0.47 -56.85
N LYS A 669 -74.53 0.73 -57.40
CA LYS A 669 -75.19 -0.10 -58.44
C LYS A 669 -75.23 0.50 -59.85
N GLN A 670 -74.65 1.69 -60.08
CA GLN A 670 -74.65 2.35 -61.41
C GLN A 670 -73.28 2.85 -61.90
N ILE A 671 -72.20 2.69 -61.13
CA ILE A 671 -70.81 2.75 -61.65
C ILE A 671 -70.25 1.33 -61.91
N GLU A 672 -71.05 0.29 -61.63
CA GLU A 672 -70.96 -1.03 -62.28
C GLU A 672 -71.35 -1.01 -63.78
N ALA A 673 -71.55 0.17 -64.40
CA ALA A 673 -72.07 0.30 -65.76
C ALA A 673 -71.26 1.17 -66.76
N ASN A 674 -70.00 1.55 -66.48
CA ASN A 674 -69.13 2.13 -67.50
C ASN A 674 -67.65 1.71 -67.32
N SER A 675 -67.38 0.48 -67.74
CA SER A 675 -66.04 -0.04 -67.98
C SER A 675 -65.43 0.57 -69.24
N THR A 676 -64.35 1.34 -69.09
CA THR A 676 -63.33 1.46 -70.14
C THR A 676 -62.43 0.23 -70.05
N LYS A 677 -62.31 -0.48 -71.18
CA LYS A 677 -61.74 -1.83 -71.30
C LYS A 677 -60.24 -1.94 -70.96
N ASP A 678 -59.54 -0.82 -70.81
CA ASP A 678 -58.08 -0.80 -70.61
C ASP A 678 -57.67 -0.96 -69.14
N ASP A 679 -58.47 -0.49 -68.18
CA ASP A 679 -58.09 -0.58 -66.76
C ASP A 679 -58.40 -1.96 -66.14
N ARG A 680 -59.26 -2.77 -66.78
CA ARG A 680 -59.47 -4.18 -66.39
C ARG A 680 -58.28 -5.06 -66.75
N SER A 681 -57.57 -4.78 -67.84
CA SER A 681 -56.44 -5.60 -68.30
C SER A 681 -55.19 -5.41 -67.43
N THR A 682 -54.97 -4.21 -66.91
CA THR A 682 -53.87 -3.89 -65.98
C THR A 682 -54.14 -4.47 -64.59
N LEU A 683 -55.39 -4.47 -64.14
CA LEU A 683 -55.80 -5.14 -62.90
C LEU A 683 -55.80 -6.67 -63.02
N GLU A 684 -56.19 -7.26 -64.15
CA GLU A 684 -56.08 -8.72 -64.38
C GLU A 684 -54.62 -9.20 -64.44
N SER A 685 -53.70 -8.39 -64.98
CA SER A 685 -52.27 -8.72 -64.97
C SER A 685 -51.66 -8.63 -63.56
N GLN A 686 -52.11 -7.69 -62.74
CA GLN A 686 -51.69 -7.58 -61.33
C GLN A 686 -52.35 -8.64 -60.43
N ILE A 687 -53.58 -9.06 -60.73
CA ILE A 687 -54.28 -10.14 -60.03
C ILE A 687 -53.67 -11.51 -60.39
N ASN A 688 -53.25 -11.75 -61.63
CA ASN A 688 -52.55 -12.99 -62.00
C ASN A 688 -51.17 -13.10 -61.35
N PHE A 689 -50.42 -12.00 -61.27
CA PHE A 689 -49.15 -11.97 -60.54
C PHE A 689 -49.33 -12.27 -59.04
N LEU A 690 -50.40 -11.75 -58.42
CA LEU A 690 -50.71 -12.04 -57.02
C LEU A 690 -51.23 -13.48 -56.81
N ASN A 691 -51.96 -14.05 -57.76
CA ASN A 691 -52.40 -15.45 -57.68
C ASN A 691 -51.25 -16.44 -57.83
N ASP A 692 -50.25 -16.16 -58.67
CA ASP A 692 -49.05 -17.00 -58.79
C ASP A 692 -48.21 -16.96 -57.49
N VAL A 693 -48.09 -15.80 -56.84
CA VAL A 693 -47.40 -15.66 -55.54
C VAL A 693 -48.19 -16.34 -54.40
N ILE A 694 -49.53 -16.33 -54.44
CA ILE A 694 -50.37 -17.01 -53.45
C ILE A 694 -50.35 -18.53 -53.62
N VAL A 695 -50.21 -19.05 -54.85
CA VAL A 695 -50.05 -20.48 -55.12
C VAL A 695 -48.66 -20.96 -54.66
N ASP A 696 -47.59 -20.20 -54.92
CA ASP A 696 -46.26 -20.51 -54.41
C ASP A 696 -46.22 -20.49 -52.88
N LEU A 697 -46.83 -19.50 -52.21
CA LEU A 697 -46.89 -19.45 -50.75
C LEU A 697 -47.74 -20.56 -50.11
N ARG A 698 -48.77 -21.07 -50.80
CA ARG A 698 -49.58 -22.21 -50.33
C ARG A 698 -48.89 -23.55 -50.57
N ASN A 699 -48.24 -23.74 -51.71
CA ASN A 699 -47.43 -24.94 -51.97
C ASN A 699 -46.23 -25.02 -51.02
N THR A 700 -45.62 -23.88 -50.70
CA THR A 700 -44.52 -23.81 -49.73
C THR A 700 -45.01 -24.15 -48.32
N ASN A 701 -46.18 -23.65 -47.90
CA ASN A 701 -46.80 -24.02 -46.62
C ASN A 701 -47.29 -25.48 -46.55
N GLU A 702 -47.80 -26.06 -47.64
CA GLU A 702 -48.18 -27.49 -47.68
C GLU A 702 -46.98 -28.43 -47.64
N ASN A 703 -45.86 -28.07 -48.30
CA ASN A 703 -44.62 -28.85 -48.21
C ASN A 703 -43.99 -28.76 -46.82
N LEU A 704 -44.06 -27.59 -46.15
CA LEU A 704 -43.66 -27.43 -44.76
C LEU A 704 -44.55 -28.23 -43.78
N ASN A 705 -45.87 -28.31 -44.03
CA ASN A 705 -46.77 -29.14 -43.23
C ASN A 705 -46.57 -30.65 -43.48
N LYS A 706 -46.28 -31.08 -44.71
CA LYS A 706 -45.95 -32.49 -45.02
C LYS A 706 -44.62 -32.93 -44.41
N GLU A 707 -43.63 -32.04 -44.34
CA GLU A 707 -42.38 -32.28 -43.61
C GLU A 707 -42.61 -32.37 -42.09
N LEU A 708 -43.49 -31.53 -41.53
CA LEU A 708 -43.90 -31.57 -40.11
C LEU A 708 -44.74 -32.80 -39.75
N GLU A 709 -45.51 -33.37 -40.68
CA GLU A 709 -46.34 -34.56 -40.45
C GLU A 709 -45.54 -35.87 -40.61
N PHE A 710 -44.52 -35.89 -41.49
CA PHE A 710 -43.61 -37.02 -41.67
C PHE A 710 -42.59 -37.17 -40.52
N GLN A 711 -42.11 -36.06 -39.94
CA GLN A 711 -41.21 -36.12 -38.80
C GLN A 711 -41.93 -36.34 -37.44
N ARG A 712 -43.26 -36.14 -37.38
CA ARG A 712 -44.02 -36.29 -36.13
C ARG A 712 -44.23 -37.73 -35.68
N ASN A 713 -44.23 -38.74 -36.57
CA ASN A 713 -44.31 -40.15 -36.16
C ASN A 713 -44.08 -41.19 -37.29
N PRO A 714 -42.91 -41.87 -37.36
CA PRO A 714 -42.71 -43.01 -38.26
C PRO A 714 -42.83 -44.40 -37.59
N TYR A 715 -43.39 -44.52 -36.37
CA TYR A 715 -43.41 -45.81 -35.65
C TYR A 715 -44.82 -46.37 -35.44
N VAL A 716 -45.12 -47.47 -36.15
CA VAL A 716 -45.55 -48.80 -35.63
C VAL A 716 -46.41 -49.53 -36.68
N GLY A 717 -45.94 -50.71 -37.11
CA GLY A 717 -46.72 -51.69 -37.88
C GLY A 717 -45.95 -52.98 -38.20
N ASP A 718 -46.28 -54.03 -37.43
CA ASP A 718 -46.19 -55.48 -37.67
C ASP A 718 -44.96 -56.33 -37.31
N GLU A 719 -45.26 -57.32 -36.46
CA GLU A 719 -44.50 -58.49 -36.04
C GLU A 719 -44.45 -59.57 -37.14
N GLU A 720 -43.34 -60.30 -37.27
CA GLU A 720 -43.19 -61.74 -36.93
C GLU A 720 -42.07 -62.43 -37.76
N TYR A 721 -41.28 -63.24 -37.06
CA TYR A 721 -40.41 -64.34 -37.50
C TYR A 721 -39.03 -64.12 -38.15
N ALA A 722 -38.04 -64.63 -37.40
CA ALA A 722 -36.82 -65.35 -37.81
C ALA A 722 -35.49 -64.60 -38.06
N GLN A 723 -34.56 -64.97 -37.17
CA GLN A 723 -33.16 -65.35 -37.42
C GLN A 723 -32.07 -64.27 -37.52
N SER A 724 -31.21 -64.35 -36.49
CA SER A 724 -29.75 -64.43 -36.57
C SER A 724 -28.95 -63.14 -36.74
N THR A 725 -28.16 -62.89 -35.69
CA THR A 725 -26.79 -62.36 -35.71
C THR A 725 -26.56 -60.99 -36.37
N THR A 726 -26.33 -59.96 -35.57
CA THR A 726 -24.98 -59.37 -35.38
C THR A 726 -25.02 -58.14 -34.46
N THR A 727 -23.99 -58.08 -33.63
CA THR A 727 -23.63 -57.07 -32.64
C THR A 727 -23.42 -55.70 -33.27
N HIS A 728 -24.08 -54.64 -32.78
CA HIS A 728 -23.58 -53.27 -32.94
C HIS A 728 -23.90 -52.36 -31.73
N MET A 729 -22.85 -51.61 -31.39
CA MET A 729 -22.65 -50.67 -30.28
C MET A 729 -23.78 -49.64 -30.13
N ARG A 730 -24.24 -49.42 -28.89
CA ARG A 730 -25.10 -48.27 -28.52
C ARG A 730 -24.23 -47.08 -28.18
N SER A 731 -24.16 -46.09 -29.06
CA SER A 731 -23.66 -44.75 -28.77
C SER A 731 -24.64 -44.01 -27.86
N SER A 732 -24.16 -43.39 -26.79
CA SER A 732 -24.98 -42.55 -25.90
C SER A 732 -25.42 -41.28 -26.63
N ALA A 733 -26.64 -40.82 -26.36
CA ALA A 733 -27.19 -39.60 -26.95
C ALA A 733 -26.27 -38.37 -26.73
N PRO A 734 -26.19 -37.42 -27.70
CA PRO A 734 -25.46 -36.17 -27.54
C PRO A 734 -25.96 -35.38 -26.32
N ARG A 735 -25.04 -34.82 -25.53
CA ARG A 735 -25.34 -33.98 -24.36
C ARG A 735 -25.84 -32.61 -24.82
N LEU A 736 -26.97 -32.16 -24.27
CA LEU A 736 -27.59 -30.87 -24.61
C LEU A 736 -26.82 -29.73 -23.91
N TYR A 737 -26.55 -28.62 -24.59
CA TYR A 737 -25.85 -27.47 -24.03
C TYR A 737 -26.53 -26.19 -24.49
N CYS A 738 -26.89 -25.32 -23.55
CA CYS A 738 -27.55 -24.05 -23.85
C CYS A 738 -26.53 -22.90 -23.89
N ASP A 739 -26.28 -22.33 -25.07
CA ASP A 739 -25.36 -21.21 -25.27
C ASP A 739 -25.82 -19.90 -24.60
N MET A 740 -27.12 -19.76 -24.31
CA MET A 740 -27.68 -18.55 -23.69
C MET A 740 -27.53 -18.49 -22.17
N CYS A 741 -27.36 -19.63 -21.50
CA CYS A 741 -27.17 -19.66 -20.05
C CYS A 741 -26.07 -20.61 -19.55
N GLU A 742 -25.32 -21.21 -20.48
CA GLU A 742 -24.10 -22.00 -20.27
C GLU A 742 -24.28 -23.25 -19.37
N VAL A 743 -25.48 -23.81 -19.32
CA VAL A 743 -25.78 -25.05 -18.55
C VAL A 743 -25.88 -26.27 -19.47
N PHE A 744 -25.29 -27.38 -19.01
CA PHE A 744 -25.32 -28.68 -19.69
C PHE A 744 -26.51 -29.54 -19.24
N ASP A 745 -27.01 -30.36 -20.15
CA ASP A 745 -27.96 -31.47 -19.98
C ASP A 745 -29.37 -31.11 -19.46
N GLN A 746 -29.72 -29.82 -19.34
CA GLN A 746 -31.05 -29.39 -18.85
C GLN A 746 -32.04 -29.00 -19.95
N HIS A 747 -31.63 -28.11 -20.86
CA HIS A 747 -32.42 -27.66 -22.00
C HIS A 747 -31.45 -27.29 -23.12
N ASP A 748 -31.93 -27.29 -24.36
CA ASP A 748 -31.15 -26.75 -25.48
C ASP A 748 -31.35 -25.24 -25.58
N THR A 749 -30.53 -24.56 -26.39
CA THR A 749 -30.52 -23.09 -26.48
C THR A 749 -31.92 -22.49 -26.71
N ASP A 750 -32.77 -23.14 -27.52
CA ASP A 750 -34.12 -22.66 -27.87
C ASP A 750 -35.18 -22.76 -26.76
N ASP A 751 -34.95 -23.62 -25.74
CA ASP A 751 -35.87 -23.81 -24.60
C ASP A 751 -35.41 -23.03 -23.36
N CYS A 752 -34.49 -22.07 -23.54
CA CYS A 752 -33.97 -21.30 -22.43
C CYS A 752 -35.07 -20.45 -21.78
N PRO A 753 -35.36 -20.59 -20.48
CA PRO A 753 -36.35 -19.77 -19.78
C PRO A 753 -36.03 -18.26 -19.83
N LYS A 754 -34.78 -17.90 -20.15
CA LYS A 754 -34.35 -16.51 -20.37
C LYS A 754 -34.82 -15.95 -21.73
N GLN A 755 -35.25 -16.80 -22.65
CA GLN A 755 -35.67 -16.44 -24.01
C GLN A 755 -37.14 -16.00 -24.08
N SER A 756 -37.93 -16.20 -23.01
CA SER A 756 -39.37 -15.88 -22.94
C SER A 756 -39.69 -14.72 -21.98
N SER A 757 -39.07 -13.56 -22.22
CA SER A 757 -39.47 -12.30 -21.58
C SER A 757 -39.61 -11.15 -22.58
N LEU A 758 -40.23 -11.37 -23.75
CA LEU A 758 -40.67 -10.28 -24.64
C LEU A 758 -41.92 -10.69 -25.45
N VAL A 759 -43.08 -10.24 -24.99
CA VAL A 759 -44.40 -10.14 -25.66
C VAL A 759 -45.01 -8.87 -25.01
N ASP A 760 -45.40 -7.77 -25.65
CA ASP A 760 -46.06 -7.38 -26.91
C ASP A 760 -45.71 -5.88 -27.18
N GLU A 761 -46.12 -5.14 -28.21
CA GLU A 761 -46.44 -5.30 -29.64
C GLU A 761 -46.90 -3.87 -30.08
N GLN A 762 -46.65 -3.51 -31.35
CA GLN A 762 -47.29 -2.45 -32.17
C GLN A 762 -46.89 -0.97 -31.96
N SER A 763 -46.90 -0.07 -32.96
CA SER A 763 -46.56 -0.11 -34.40
C SER A 763 -46.53 1.36 -34.90
N HIS A 764 -45.46 1.71 -35.63
CA HIS A 764 -45.29 2.80 -36.61
C HIS A 764 -45.52 4.29 -36.26
N GLY A 765 -44.44 5.08 -36.44
CA GLY A 765 -44.54 6.36 -37.17
C GLY A 765 -43.81 7.58 -36.61
N ASP A 766 -42.53 7.70 -36.97
CA ASP A 766 -41.79 8.94 -37.31
C ASP A 766 -41.35 9.96 -36.22
N ARG A 767 -40.04 10.29 -36.29
CA ARG A 767 -39.28 11.46 -35.79
C ARG A 767 -38.48 11.37 -34.47
N GLU A 768 -37.22 11.77 -34.65
CA GLU A 768 -36.18 12.18 -33.68
C GLU A 768 -35.65 11.16 -32.65
N ARG A 769 -34.49 10.58 -32.98
CA ARG A 769 -33.57 10.02 -31.98
C ARG A 769 -32.95 11.17 -31.19
N VAL A 770 -33.40 11.38 -29.95
CA VAL A 770 -32.67 12.17 -28.97
C VAL A 770 -31.54 11.28 -28.41
N LEU A 771 -30.28 11.69 -28.61
CA LEU A 771 -29.14 11.08 -27.96
C LEU A 771 -29.24 11.29 -26.43
N PRO A 772 -28.87 10.30 -25.60
CA PRO A 772 -28.71 10.53 -24.18
C PRO A 772 -27.59 11.57 -23.93
N PRO A 773 -27.73 12.43 -22.90
CA PRO A 773 -26.77 13.50 -22.63
C PRO A 773 -25.36 12.93 -22.35
N PRO A 774 -24.30 13.63 -22.81
CA PRO A 774 -22.93 13.17 -22.64
C PRO A 774 -22.55 13.09 -21.15
N ARG A 775 -21.85 12.01 -20.77
CA ARG A 775 -21.27 11.87 -19.43
C ARG A 775 -20.27 12.99 -19.18
N VAL A 776 -20.39 13.66 -18.04
CA VAL A 776 -19.50 14.75 -17.64
C VAL A 776 -18.14 14.15 -17.28
N TYR A 777 -17.09 14.62 -17.95
CA TYR A 777 -15.71 14.24 -17.72
C TYR A 777 -15.05 15.30 -16.84
N CYS A 778 -14.47 14.90 -15.71
CA CYS A 778 -13.74 15.83 -14.86
C CYS A 778 -12.28 15.96 -15.35
N GLU A 779 -11.93 17.08 -15.97
CA GLU A 779 -10.56 17.33 -16.48
C GLU A 779 -9.49 17.48 -15.38
N LYS A 780 -9.87 17.60 -14.10
CA LYS A 780 -8.92 17.66 -12.98
C LYS A 780 -8.42 16.29 -12.52
N CYS A 781 -9.22 15.24 -12.70
CA CYS A 781 -8.90 13.89 -12.19
C CYS A 781 -9.11 12.77 -13.24
N GLU A 782 -9.45 13.13 -14.47
CA GLU A 782 -9.52 12.22 -15.63
C GLU A 782 -10.51 11.04 -15.49
N GLU A 783 -11.57 11.20 -14.70
CA GLU A 783 -12.60 10.19 -14.47
C GLU A 783 -14.01 10.71 -14.83
N PHE A 784 -14.90 9.82 -15.27
CA PHE A 784 -16.27 10.15 -15.66
C PHE A 784 -17.24 10.00 -14.47
N ASP A 785 -18.31 10.81 -14.46
CA ASP A 785 -19.45 10.78 -13.51
C ASP A 785 -19.28 11.51 -12.14
N HIS A 786 -18.55 12.65 -12.08
CA HIS A 786 -18.66 13.64 -10.98
C HIS A 786 -18.18 15.06 -11.38
N ASP A 787 -18.54 16.08 -10.59
CA ASP A 787 -18.08 17.48 -10.73
C ASP A 787 -17.31 17.88 -9.46
N CYS A 788 -16.02 18.23 -9.58
CA CYS A 788 -15.13 18.54 -8.44
C CYS A 788 -15.34 19.94 -7.83
N ASN A 789 -16.48 20.59 -8.04
CA ASN A 789 -16.75 21.92 -7.52
C ASN A 789 -17.94 21.92 -6.55
N GLU A 790 -17.88 21.17 -5.45
CA GLU A 790 -18.77 21.42 -4.30
C GLU A 790 -18.21 20.75 -3.03
N GLY A 791 -17.84 21.57 -2.05
CA GLY A 791 -17.54 21.10 -0.68
C GLY A 791 -16.46 21.89 0.04
N ASP A 792 -16.73 23.15 0.40
CA ASP A 792 -16.07 23.81 1.53
C ASP A 792 -17.20 24.19 2.53
N GLU A 793 -17.58 23.21 3.35
CA GLU A 793 -18.40 23.44 4.54
C GLU A 793 -17.48 23.45 5.78
N THR A 794 -17.57 24.57 6.49
CA THR A 794 -17.08 24.82 7.85
C THR A 794 -17.02 23.60 8.77
N TYR A 795 -15.82 23.20 9.20
CA TYR A 795 -15.35 23.26 10.60
C TYR A 795 -13.88 22.86 10.75
#